data_AF-A0A933EX67-F1
#
_entry.id   AF-A0A933EX67-F1
#
_cell.length_a   1.000
_cell.length_b   1.000
_cell.length_c   1.000
_cell.angle_alpha   90.00
_cell.angle_beta   90.00
_cell.angle_gamma   90.00
#
_symmetry.space_group_name_H-M   'P 1'
#
loop_
_entity.id
_entity.type
_entity.pdbx_description
1 polymer ?
#
loop_
_entity_poly.entity_id
_entity_poly.type
_entity_poly.pdbx_seq_one_letter_code
_entity_poly.pdbx_strand_id
1 'polypeptide(L)'
;MKHPIRRRVIWLAFVTVRSLVRWLPLSFAQALGRGLGYAGYAVLGASRRLTLKHLRFALGPRASDWTCHRVARGVFINLAKSVLECFVIDRLSPEALRRRVDICGEQHLREVLSKGRGAIALTAHFGNWELLAAMIVDLGFEGGVLARRLRYPEFEPFLIQMRARKGVATYRRGSLKEAAEVLRANHLIGLLPDQDVDSLEGIFVEFFEQPAYTPVGPAALSLLTGAPIVPCFLIRDGRRFRLVIEEPIAVTRTADRAENLHAITEAWSRVVESYIRRYPDHWVWMHRRWKTQPTAMGNAEWGMRNVEHASTKQPERPERRRVPQVALSFFLLTTYSLLLTGSSGCAKQQPSDHPPQATADSMSAQPSEAPQQMDTFTMTGYNPDGIKEWDLEGRGAIAEGAIVTIRQPYAIGYDPGRTSHLTASLAHVNQNTRHIRLEHEVTVHTSDGIWFMTPQMYWLSNEDEMRTEESVRIETDHMLIRGRGAIAHANLKTAILERDIDLVMNPSESKTAGEPVSHVTITCDGPLEFEYEKGIATFHQNVHVKDHQGDLYTDKLIAYVNQATHTIKYADAIGRVRIVQGAHTAHGERAVYEPALAKVTLLGSPYLVLYPDEETNAPTVSTVEQPYEKAQQVAATIP
;
A
#
# COMPACT_ATOMS: atom_id res chain seq x y z
N MET A 1 3.91 17.30 4.29
CA MET A 1 5.01 18.22 4.70
C MET A 1 4.39 19.28 5.61
N LYS A 2 4.85 19.41 6.86
CA LYS A 2 4.09 20.02 7.98
C LYS A 2 4.20 21.56 8.16
N HIS A 3 4.88 22.31 7.29
CA HIS A 3 5.03 23.77 7.45
C HIS A 3 4.30 24.59 6.36
N PRO A 4 3.29 25.41 6.70
CA PRO A 4 2.52 26.19 5.72
C PRO A 4 3.37 27.23 4.99
N ILE A 5 4.34 27.83 5.67
CA ILE A 5 5.30 28.77 5.07
C ILE A 5 6.19 28.06 4.05
N ARG A 6 6.78 26.92 4.43
CA ARG A 6 7.60 26.10 3.52
C ARG A 6 6.80 25.67 2.28
N ARG A 7 5.53 25.32 2.44
CA ARG A 7 4.63 24.96 1.33
C ARG A 7 4.39 26.14 0.39
N ARG A 8 4.14 27.34 0.93
CA ARG A 8 4.02 28.57 0.13
C ARG A 8 5.32 28.92 -0.59
N VAL A 9 6.46 28.79 0.08
CA VAL A 9 7.78 29.03 -0.51
C VAL A 9 8.08 28.03 -1.63
N ILE A 10 7.82 26.73 -1.43
CA ILE A 10 7.99 25.70 -2.46
C ILE A 10 7.08 25.97 -3.65
N TRP A 11 5.81 26.33 -3.39
CA TRP A 11 4.86 26.66 -4.44
C TRP A 11 5.28 27.91 -5.22
N LEU A 12 5.69 28.98 -4.53
CA LEU A 12 6.18 30.20 -5.17
C LEU A 12 7.45 29.92 -5.98
N ALA A 13 8.40 29.17 -5.43
CA ALA A 13 9.60 28.74 -6.16
C ALA A 13 9.22 27.93 -7.40
N PHE A 14 8.28 27.00 -7.29
CA PHE A 14 7.78 26.22 -8.42
C PHE A 14 7.16 27.11 -9.51
N VAL A 15 6.27 28.03 -9.14
CA VAL A 15 5.62 28.95 -10.08
C VAL A 15 6.63 29.87 -10.75
N THR A 16 7.59 30.41 -10.00
CA THR A 16 8.66 31.26 -10.53
C THR A 16 9.55 30.50 -11.50
N VAL A 17 10.04 29.32 -11.10
CA VAL A 17 10.89 28.47 -11.97
C VAL A 17 10.13 28.07 -13.23
N ARG A 18 8.87 27.63 -13.11
CA ARG A 18 8.02 27.31 -14.26
C ARG A 18 7.88 28.52 -15.19
N SER A 19 7.58 29.69 -14.65
CA SER A 19 7.38 30.92 -15.43
C SER A 19 8.64 31.32 -16.21
N LEU A 20 9.81 31.18 -15.60
CA LEU A 20 11.10 31.45 -16.25
C LEU A 20 11.44 30.40 -17.31
N VAL A 21 11.36 29.11 -16.95
CA VAL A 21 11.75 28.00 -17.84
C VAL A 21 10.83 27.89 -19.04
N ARG A 22 9.55 28.21 -18.91
CA ARG A 22 8.57 28.14 -20.01
C ARG A 22 9.02 28.93 -21.23
N TRP A 23 9.76 30.03 -21.08
CA TRP A 23 10.23 30.86 -22.20
C TRP A 23 11.54 30.37 -22.84
N LEU A 24 12.25 29.44 -22.20
CA LEU A 24 13.52 28.92 -22.74
C LEU A 24 13.28 28.04 -23.97
N PRO A 25 14.10 28.13 -25.03
CA PRO A 25 14.09 27.15 -26.12
C PRO A 25 14.25 25.73 -25.57
N LEU A 26 13.61 24.75 -26.21
CA LEU A 26 13.61 23.35 -25.74
C LEU A 26 15.04 22.81 -25.51
N SER A 27 15.97 23.14 -26.41
CA SER A 27 17.38 22.75 -26.29
C SER A 27 18.05 23.30 -25.03
N PHE A 28 17.74 24.55 -24.65
CA PHE A 28 18.24 25.18 -23.43
C PHE A 28 17.60 24.56 -22.19
N ALA A 29 16.29 24.31 -22.21
CA ALA A 29 15.62 23.60 -21.11
C ALA A 29 16.20 22.19 -20.92
N GLN A 30 16.50 21.46 -22.01
CA GLN A 30 17.15 20.15 -21.94
C GLN A 30 18.60 20.23 -21.44
N ALA A 31 19.34 21.28 -21.78
CA ALA A 31 20.69 21.51 -21.27
C ALA A 31 20.68 21.84 -19.77
N LEU A 32 19.75 22.70 -19.33
CA LEU A 32 19.52 22.98 -17.92
C LEU A 32 19.11 21.70 -17.17
N GLY A 33 18.22 20.89 -17.75
CA GLY A 33 17.80 19.60 -17.21
C GLY A 33 18.96 18.63 -17.05
N ARG A 34 19.92 18.63 -17.98
CA ARG A 34 21.17 17.87 -17.84
C ARG A 34 21.99 18.34 -16.65
N GLY A 35 22.18 19.65 -16.48
CA GLY A 35 22.88 20.22 -15.32
C GLY A 35 22.20 19.87 -13.99
N LEU A 36 20.88 20.07 -13.90
CA LEU A 36 20.08 19.70 -12.74
C LEU A 36 20.10 18.19 -12.47
N GLY A 37 20.15 17.36 -13.51
CA GLY A 37 20.30 15.91 -13.39
C GLY A 37 21.64 15.51 -12.76
N TYR A 38 22.75 16.13 -13.18
CA TYR A 38 24.05 15.91 -12.54
C TYR A 38 24.05 16.36 -11.08
N ALA A 39 23.50 17.55 -10.79
CA ALA A 39 23.39 18.05 -9.42
C ALA A 39 22.49 17.15 -8.57
N GLY A 40 21.33 16.74 -9.10
CA GLY A 40 20.42 15.81 -8.45
C GLY A 40 21.10 14.47 -8.15
N TYR A 41 21.85 13.91 -9.11
CA TYR A 41 22.62 12.71 -8.88
C TYR A 41 23.66 12.86 -7.76
N ALA A 42 24.34 14.01 -7.67
CA ALA A 42 25.34 14.27 -6.64
C ALA A 42 24.72 14.43 -5.24
N VAL A 43 23.60 15.16 -5.12
CA VAL A 43 23.04 15.58 -3.82
C VAL A 43 21.96 14.62 -3.30
N LEU A 44 21.18 13.96 -4.16
CA LEU A 44 20.09 13.06 -3.77
C LEU A 44 20.60 11.64 -3.43
N GLY A 45 21.41 11.53 -2.39
CA GLY A 45 22.08 10.28 -2.02
C GLY A 45 21.13 9.08 -1.79
N ALA A 46 19.93 9.30 -1.23
CA ALA A 46 18.96 8.24 -1.00
C ALA A 46 18.41 7.66 -2.32
N SER A 47 17.92 8.53 -3.22
CA SER A 47 17.42 8.11 -4.53
C SER A 47 18.54 7.49 -5.37
N ARG A 48 19.75 8.04 -5.32
CA ARG A 48 20.92 7.50 -6.04
C ARG A 48 21.22 6.07 -5.59
N ARG A 49 21.27 5.83 -4.28
CA ARG A 49 21.53 4.49 -3.72
C ARG A 49 20.45 3.48 -4.14
N LEU A 50 19.19 3.89 -4.11
CA LEU A 50 18.08 3.02 -4.52
C LEU A 50 18.13 2.69 -6.02
N THR A 51 18.38 3.69 -6.87
CA THR A 51 18.59 3.49 -8.31
C THR A 51 19.75 2.53 -8.59
N LEU A 52 20.90 2.72 -7.95
CA LEU A 52 22.05 1.83 -8.12
C LEU A 52 21.75 0.40 -7.64
N LYS A 53 21.02 0.24 -6.53
CA LYS A 53 20.59 -1.08 -6.03
C LYS A 53 19.75 -1.81 -7.09
N HIS A 54 18.73 -1.15 -7.64
CA HIS A 54 17.88 -1.78 -8.65
C HIS A 54 18.60 -2.01 -9.98
N LEU A 55 19.50 -1.12 -10.39
CA LEU A 55 20.28 -1.32 -11.61
C LEU A 55 21.22 -2.51 -11.50
N ARG A 56 21.92 -2.69 -10.37
CA ARG A 56 22.77 -3.87 -10.14
C ARG A 56 21.97 -5.17 -10.15
N PHE A 57 20.77 -5.12 -9.58
CA PHE A 57 19.83 -6.23 -9.58
C PHE A 57 19.37 -6.56 -11.00
N ALA A 58 18.91 -5.57 -11.75
CA ALA A 58 18.30 -5.74 -13.08
C ALA A 58 19.30 -5.99 -14.23
N LEU A 59 20.50 -5.39 -14.17
CA LEU A 59 21.53 -5.58 -15.19
C LEU A 59 22.40 -6.83 -14.93
N GLY A 60 22.21 -7.46 -13.76
CA GLY A 60 22.91 -8.67 -13.35
C GLY A 60 24.38 -8.45 -12.93
N PRO A 61 25.05 -9.52 -12.46
CA PRO A 61 26.39 -9.46 -11.87
C PRO A 61 27.50 -9.08 -12.86
N ARG A 62 27.25 -9.18 -14.17
CA ARG A 62 28.20 -8.79 -15.22
C ARG A 62 28.26 -7.27 -15.45
N ALA A 63 27.29 -6.52 -14.93
CA ALA A 63 27.29 -5.07 -15.09
C ALA A 63 28.32 -4.41 -14.17
N SER A 64 29.32 -3.77 -14.77
CA SER A 64 30.33 -3.03 -14.00
C SER A 64 29.70 -1.89 -13.20
N ASP A 65 30.30 -1.57 -12.04
CA ASP A 65 29.86 -0.43 -11.22
C ASP A 65 29.87 0.88 -12.01
N TRP A 66 30.85 1.07 -12.89
CA TRP A 66 30.90 2.20 -13.80
C TRP A 66 29.65 2.28 -14.70
N THR A 67 29.20 1.14 -15.23
CA THR A 67 27.99 1.07 -16.07
C THR A 67 26.76 1.45 -15.26
N CYS A 68 26.59 0.88 -14.07
CA CYS A 68 25.48 1.21 -13.17
C CYS A 68 25.46 2.72 -12.83
N HIS A 69 26.61 3.30 -12.51
CA HIS A 69 26.73 4.73 -12.23
C HIS A 69 26.49 5.61 -13.47
N ARG A 70 26.89 5.18 -14.66
CA ARG A 70 26.58 5.87 -15.93
C ARG A 70 25.08 5.88 -16.21
N VAL A 71 24.43 4.72 -16.11
CA VAL A 71 22.97 4.60 -16.32
C VAL A 71 22.21 5.39 -15.26
N ALA A 72 22.59 5.25 -13.99
CA ALA A 72 21.98 6.02 -12.90
C ALA A 72 22.08 7.54 -13.13
N ARG A 73 23.22 8.06 -13.58
CA ARG A 73 23.32 9.48 -13.97
C ARG A 73 22.35 9.83 -15.10
N GLY A 74 22.25 8.96 -16.10
CA GLY A 74 21.28 9.07 -17.20
C GLY A 74 19.83 9.18 -16.70
N VAL A 75 19.43 8.34 -15.74
CA VAL A 75 18.09 8.38 -15.11
C VAL A 75 17.77 9.75 -14.54
N PHE A 76 18.68 10.31 -13.75
CA PHE A 76 18.49 11.63 -13.13
C PHE A 76 18.44 12.74 -14.18
N ILE A 77 19.30 12.69 -15.20
CA ILE A 77 19.30 13.63 -16.32
C ILE A 77 17.99 13.55 -17.08
N ASN A 78 17.51 12.35 -17.39
CA ASN A 78 16.29 12.16 -18.15
C ASN A 78 15.05 12.60 -17.37
N LEU A 79 14.99 12.32 -16.07
CA LEU A 79 13.89 12.79 -15.22
C LEU A 79 13.88 14.32 -15.11
N ALA A 80 15.03 14.95 -14.88
CA ALA A 80 15.14 16.41 -14.81
C ALA A 80 14.78 17.08 -16.15
N LYS A 81 15.20 16.49 -17.27
CA LYS A 81 14.76 16.91 -18.61
C LYS A 81 13.24 16.81 -18.76
N SER A 82 12.63 15.67 -18.40
CA SER A 82 11.18 15.47 -18.52
C SER A 82 10.39 16.54 -17.77
N VAL A 83 10.81 16.93 -16.56
CA VAL A 83 10.17 18.00 -15.78
C VAL A 83 10.25 19.35 -16.50
N LEU A 84 11.43 19.76 -16.98
CA LEU A 84 11.57 21.04 -17.67
C LEU A 84 10.91 21.05 -19.05
N GLU A 85 10.92 19.91 -19.74
CA GLU A 85 10.20 19.71 -21.00
C GLU A 85 8.70 19.94 -20.79
N CYS A 86 8.09 19.45 -19.70
CA CYS A 86 6.68 19.73 -19.38
C CYS A 86 6.37 21.23 -19.26
N PHE A 87 7.30 22.04 -18.72
CA PHE A 87 7.11 23.49 -18.64
C PHE A 87 7.18 24.16 -20.02
N VAL A 88 8.01 23.65 -20.92
CA VAL A 88 8.17 24.18 -22.27
C VAL A 88 7.05 23.72 -23.22
N ILE A 89 6.62 22.46 -23.12
CA ILE A 89 5.59 21.87 -23.99
C ILE A 89 4.28 22.65 -23.94
N ASP A 90 3.94 23.18 -22.76
CA ASP A 90 2.75 24.02 -22.52
C ASP A 90 2.64 25.22 -23.49
N ARG A 91 3.74 25.69 -24.12
CA ARG A 91 3.70 26.75 -25.15
C ARG A 91 3.84 26.26 -26.58
N LEU A 92 4.32 25.05 -26.80
CA LEU A 92 4.62 24.58 -28.15
C LEU A 92 3.31 24.35 -28.91
N SER A 93 3.22 24.85 -30.14
CA SER A 93 2.11 24.51 -31.03
C SER A 93 2.17 23.03 -31.41
N PRO A 94 1.03 22.41 -31.78
CA PRO A 94 0.96 21.09 -32.40
C PRO A 94 2.06 20.84 -33.43
N GLU A 95 2.23 21.75 -34.39
CA GLU A 95 3.19 21.60 -35.49
C GLU A 95 4.64 21.67 -34.98
N ALA A 96 4.91 22.55 -34.02
CA ALA A 96 6.23 22.65 -33.40
C ALA A 96 6.57 21.37 -32.63
N LEU A 97 5.58 20.71 -32.03
CA LEU A 97 5.76 19.47 -31.32
C LEU A 97 5.99 18.31 -32.29
N ARG A 98 5.15 18.15 -33.33
CA ARG A 98 5.30 17.12 -34.39
C ARG A 98 6.67 17.17 -35.06
N ARG A 99 7.22 18.37 -35.36
CA ARG A 99 8.57 18.51 -35.95
C ARG A 99 9.71 17.95 -35.10
N ARG A 100 9.47 17.62 -33.83
CA ARG A 100 10.46 17.12 -32.87
C ARG A 100 10.25 15.66 -32.52
N VAL A 101 9.20 15.04 -33.03
CA VAL A 101 8.83 13.66 -32.70
C VAL A 101 8.78 12.84 -33.99
N ASP A 102 9.60 11.80 -34.04
CA ASP A 102 9.51 10.78 -35.08
C ASP A 102 8.46 9.75 -34.63
N ILE A 103 7.44 9.51 -35.45
CA ILE A 103 6.26 8.71 -35.08
C ILE A 103 6.32 7.38 -35.81
N CYS A 104 6.24 6.28 -35.07
CA CYS A 104 6.25 4.92 -35.59
C CYS A 104 5.05 4.14 -35.05
N GLY A 105 4.32 3.44 -35.93
CA GLY A 105 3.24 2.53 -35.55
C GLY A 105 1.88 3.19 -35.31
N GLU A 106 1.67 4.44 -35.74
CA GLU A 106 0.39 5.13 -35.63
C GLU A 106 -0.78 4.32 -36.20
N GLN A 107 -0.53 3.56 -37.27
CA GLN A 107 -1.53 2.69 -37.90
C GLN A 107 -2.13 1.67 -36.93
N HIS A 108 -1.38 1.17 -35.95
CA HIS A 108 -1.86 0.15 -35.01
C HIS A 108 -3.00 0.67 -34.13
N LEU A 109 -2.91 1.92 -33.65
CA LEU A 109 -4.01 2.55 -32.91
C LEU A 109 -5.21 2.84 -33.81
N ARG A 110 -4.98 3.28 -35.06
CA ARG A 110 -6.08 3.52 -36.02
C ARG A 110 -6.83 2.21 -36.34
N GLU A 111 -6.12 1.13 -36.58
CA GLU A 111 -6.69 -0.20 -36.83
C GLU A 111 -7.46 -0.73 -35.63
N VAL A 112 -6.92 -0.56 -34.41
CA VAL A 112 -7.61 -0.94 -33.17
C VAL A 112 -8.92 -0.17 -33.00
N LEU A 113 -8.88 1.16 -33.14
CA LEU A 113 -10.05 2.01 -32.94
C LEU A 113 -11.10 1.82 -34.04
N SER A 114 -10.71 1.40 -35.25
CA SER A 114 -11.66 1.02 -36.30
C SER A 114 -12.59 -0.13 -35.90
N LYS A 115 -12.21 -0.93 -34.90
CA LYS A 115 -13.00 -2.05 -34.36
C LYS A 115 -14.04 -1.63 -33.32
N GLY A 116 -14.09 -0.35 -32.94
CA GLY A 116 -15.18 0.21 -32.12
C GLY A 116 -15.14 -0.16 -30.62
N ARG A 117 -13.99 -0.57 -30.07
CA ARG A 117 -13.86 -1.05 -28.68
C ARG A 117 -12.98 -0.17 -27.79
N GLY A 118 -12.48 0.96 -28.32
CA GLY A 118 -11.47 1.78 -27.67
C GLY A 118 -10.10 1.08 -27.62
N ALA A 119 -9.14 1.68 -26.92
CA ALA A 119 -7.86 1.02 -26.65
C ALA A 119 -7.26 1.44 -25.30
N ILE A 120 -6.56 0.51 -24.68
CA ILE A 120 -5.77 0.78 -23.48
C ILE A 120 -4.35 1.13 -23.94
N ALA A 121 -3.98 2.40 -23.88
CA ALA A 121 -2.64 2.86 -24.19
C ALA A 121 -1.71 2.59 -23.00
N LEU A 122 -0.93 1.52 -23.09
CA LEU A 122 -0.04 1.07 -22.03
C LEU A 122 1.32 1.74 -22.14
N THR A 123 1.81 2.31 -21.05
CA THR A 123 3.18 2.81 -20.95
C THR A 123 3.74 2.55 -19.56
N ALA A 124 4.87 3.15 -19.23
CA ALA A 124 5.48 3.09 -17.90
C ALA A 124 5.91 4.50 -17.46
N HIS A 125 6.46 4.63 -16.25
CA HIS A 125 7.19 5.82 -15.83
C HIS A 125 8.54 5.89 -16.58
N PHE A 126 8.46 6.01 -17.90
CA PHE A 126 9.51 5.85 -18.88
C PHE A 126 9.56 7.06 -19.81
N GLY A 127 10.77 7.59 -20.05
CA GLY A 127 10.98 8.71 -20.94
C GLY A 127 10.25 9.97 -20.49
N ASN A 128 9.46 10.57 -21.39
CA ASN A 128 8.57 11.68 -21.07
C ASN A 128 7.11 11.28 -21.35
N TRP A 129 6.49 10.61 -20.38
CA TRP A 129 5.12 10.10 -20.49
C TRP A 129 4.04 11.20 -20.51
N GLU A 130 4.32 12.40 -19.99
CA GLU A 130 3.40 13.53 -20.13
C GLU A 130 3.39 14.05 -21.57
N LEU A 131 4.56 14.12 -22.20
CA LEU A 131 4.67 14.45 -23.62
C LEU A 131 4.06 13.36 -24.50
N LEU A 132 4.22 12.07 -24.13
CA LEU A 132 3.57 10.96 -24.81
C LEU A 132 2.05 11.16 -24.89
N ALA A 133 1.40 11.45 -23.76
CA ALA A 133 -0.04 11.66 -23.72
C ALA A 133 -0.47 12.84 -24.62
N ALA A 134 0.28 13.95 -24.59
CA ALA A 134 0.02 15.09 -25.47
C ALA A 134 0.19 14.73 -26.96
N MET A 135 1.19 13.93 -27.32
CA MET A 135 1.40 13.49 -28.71
C MET A 135 0.29 12.56 -29.22
N ILE A 136 -0.22 11.68 -28.37
CA ILE A 136 -1.33 10.77 -28.74
C ILE A 136 -2.59 11.58 -29.08
N VAL A 137 -2.94 12.58 -28.25
CA VAL A 137 -4.08 13.46 -28.54
C VAL A 137 -3.81 14.31 -29.79
N ASP A 138 -2.59 14.81 -29.94
CA ASP A 138 -2.19 15.59 -31.11
C ASP A 138 -2.32 14.82 -32.44
N LEU A 139 -2.17 13.49 -32.42
CA LEU A 139 -2.41 12.60 -33.57
C LEU A 139 -3.90 12.42 -33.93
N GLY A 140 -4.80 13.03 -33.14
CA GLY A 140 -6.25 12.96 -33.33
C GLY A 140 -6.91 11.80 -32.59
N PHE A 141 -6.21 11.16 -31.63
CA PHE A 141 -6.82 10.12 -30.81
C PHE A 141 -7.48 10.72 -29.57
N GLU A 142 -8.78 10.52 -29.42
CA GLU A 142 -9.54 11.01 -28.28
C GLU A 142 -9.36 10.11 -27.05
N GLY A 143 -9.38 10.72 -25.86
CA GLY A 143 -9.26 10.00 -24.60
C GLY A 143 -8.47 10.75 -23.54
N GLY A 144 -7.86 10.00 -22.62
CA GLY A 144 -7.12 10.58 -21.51
C GLY A 144 -6.30 9.58 -20.70
N VAL A 145 -5.87 10.00 -19.51
CA VAL A 145 -5.03 9.21 -18.62
C VAL A 145 -5.74 8.90 -17.31
N LEU A 146 -5.53 7.69 -16.78
CA LEU A 146 -6.05 7.30 -15.46
C LEU A 146 -5.03 7.65 -14.36
N ALA A 147 -5.27 8.75 -13.66
CA ALA A 147 -4.34 9.30 -12.67
C ALA A 147 -4.80 9.06 -11.22
N ARG A 148 -3.82 8.80 -10.35
CA ARG A 148 -3.99 8.84 -8.88
C ARG A 148 -3.80 10.27 -8.39
N ARG A 149 -4.43 10.62 -7.26
CA ARG A 149 -4.05 11.80 -6.47
C ARG A 149 -2.55 11.79 -6.18
N LEU A 150 -1.91 12.93 -6.42
CA LEU A 150 -0.49 13.08 -6.15
C LEU A 150 -0.23 13.07 -4.64
N ARG A 151 0.95 12.58 -4.24
CA ARG A 151 1.44 12.68 -2.85
C ARG A 151 1.46 14.13 -2.34
N TYR A 152 1.62 15.08 -3.26
CA TYR A 152 1.63 16.52 -3.01
C TYR A 152 0.47 17.15 -3.81
N PRO A 153 -0.74 17.24 -3.23
CA PRO A 153 -1.95 17.69 -3.92
C PRO A 153 -1.83 19.12 -4.49
N GLU A 154 -0.97 19.97 -3.94
CA GLU A 154 -0.74 21.33 -4.44
C GLU A 154 -0.27 21.38 -5.90
N PHE A 155 0.39 20.35 -6.42
CA PHE A 155 0.84 20.30 -7.82
C PHE A 155 -0.20 19.67 -8.77
N GLU A 156 -1.27 19.08 -8.23
CA GLU A 156 -2.30 18.40 -9.02
C GLU A 156 -3.05 19.37 -9.96
N PRO A 157 -3.50 20.57 -9.54
CA PRO A 157 -4.13 21.53 -10.44
C PRO A 157 -3.23 21.92 -11.62
N PHE A 158 -1.93 22.06 -11.38
CA PHE A 158 -0.97 22.37 -12.44
C PHE A 158 -0.94 21.26 -13.51
N LEU A 159 -0.78 20.00 -13.08
CA LEU A 159 -0.71 18.87 -14.01
C LEU A 159 -2.01 18.67 -14.78
N ILE A 160 -3.16 18.78 -14.11
CA ILE A 160 -4.49 18.69 -14.75
C ILE A 160 -4.65 19.80 -15.80
N GLN A 161 -4.32 21.06 -15.46
CA GLN A 161 -4.42 22.17 -16.40
C GLN A 161 -3.47 22.02 -17.59
N MET A 162 -2.24 21.56 -17.34
CA MET A 162 -1.26 21.31 -18.41
C MET A 162 -1.78 20.26 -19.40
N ARG A 163 -2.34 19.16 -18.89
CA ARG A 163 -2.96 18.10 -19.71
C ARG A 163 -4.17 18.62 -20.47
N ALA A 164 -5.07 19.35 -19.80
CA ALA A 164 -6.27 19.92 -20.42
C ALA A 164 -5.94 20.90 -21.56
N ARG A 165 -4.91 21.74 -21.43
CA ARG A 165 -4.44 22.63 -22.53
C ARG A 165 -3.91 21.88 -23.75
N LYS A 166 -3.56 20.60 -23.59
CA LYS A 166 -3.16 19.69 -24.68
C LYS A 166 -4.26 18.73 -25.09
N GLY A 167 -5.48 18.91 -24.61
CA GLY A 167 -6.62 18.05 -24.90
C GLY A 167 -6.57 16.68 -24.19
N VAL A 168 -5.63 16.46 -23.27
CA VAL A 168 -5.52 15.20 -22.53
C VAL A 168 -6.50 15.23 -21.36
N ALA A 169 -7.55 14.42 -21.42
CA ALA A 169 -8.45 14.24 -20.28
C ALA A 169 -7.73 13.53 -19.11
N THR A 170 -8.11 13.84 -17.88
CA THR A 170 -7.59 13.17 -16.68
C THR A 170 -8.73 12.54 -15.92
N TYR A 171 -8.77 11.21 -15.91
CA TYR A 171 -9.75 10.43 -15.17
C TYR A 171 -9.18 10.00 -13.83
N ARG A 172 -10.01 9.95 -12.79
CA ARG A 172 -9.57 9.56 -11.45
C ARG A 172 -9.53 8.05 -11.33
N ARG A 173 -8.47 7.53 -10.72
CA ARG A 173 -8.22 6.08 -10.56
C ARG A 173 -9.29 5.30 -9.78
N GLY A 174 -10.20 5.97 -9.05
CA GLY A 174 -11.24 5.34 -8.22
C GLY A 174 -12.44 4.79 -8.99
N SER A 175 -12.52 4.96 -10.31
CA SER A 175 -13.67 4.61 -11.13
C SER A 175 -13.22 3.76 -12.34
N LEU A 176 -12.91 2.47 -12.11
CA LEU A 176 -12.78 1.47 -13.20
C LEU A 176 -13.98 1.55 -14.17
N LYS A 177 -15.16 1.92 -13.64
CA LYS A 177 -16.37 2.23 -14.40
C LYS A 177 -16.20 3.39 -15.39
N GLU A 178 -15.66 4.55 -14.99
CA GLU A 178 -15.46 5.69 -15.89
C GLU A 178 -14.43 5.34 -16.98
N ALA A 179 -13.34 4.65 -16.62
CA ALA A 179 -12.38 4.17 -17.60
C ALA A 179 -13.03 3.20 -18.61
N ALA A 180 -13.90 2.31 -18.13
CA ALA A 180 -14.65 1.40 -19.00
C ALA A 180 -15.66 2.13 -19.90
N GLU A 181 -16.30 3.19 -19.43
CA GLU A 181 -17.20 4.03 -20.23
C GLU A 181 -16.44 4.74 -21.37
N VAL A 182 -15.26 5.30 -21.09
CA VAL A 182 -14.40 5.92 -22.10
C VAL A 182 -13.98 4.90 -23.17
N LEU A 183 -13.58 3.69 -22.76
CA LEU A 183 -13.23 2.63 -23.71
C LEU A 183 -14.43 2.20 -24.57
N ARG A 184 -15.62 2.04 -23.97
CA ARG A 184 -16.85 1.71 -24.70
C ARG A 184 -17.31 2.81 -25.66
N ALA A 185 -16.96 4.06 -25.39
CA ALA A 185 -17.13 5.18 -26.31
C ALA A 185 -16.09 5.22 -27.45
N ASN A 186 -15.27 4.16 -27.59
CA ASN A 186 -14.22 4.03 -28.58
C ASN A 186 -13.08 5.06 -28.45
N HIS A 187 -12.71 5.40 -27.21
CA HIS A 187 -11.60 6.30 -26.89
C HIS A 187 -10.44 5.58 -26.20
N LEU A 188 -9.34 6.31 -25.98
CA LEU A 188 -8.13 5.82 -25.33
C LEU A 188 -8.12 6.06 -23.81
N ILE A 189 -7.62 5.07 -23.06
CA ILE A 189 -7.21 5.25 -21.66
C ILE A 189 -5.73 4.91 -21.51
N GLY A 190 -4.93 5.90 -21.13
CA GLY A 190 -3.52 5.79 -20.83
C GLY A 190 -3.24 5.29 -19.41
N LEU A 191 -2.45 4.22 -19.28
CA LEU A 191 -2.10 3.57 -18.01
C LEU A 191 -0.58 3.43 -17.81
N LEU A 192 -0.12 3.67 -16.58
CA LEU A 192 1.26 3.44 -16.12
C LEU A 192 1.24 2.42 -14.95
N PRO A 193 1.19 1.10 -15.23
CA PRO A 193 1.05 0.05 -14.22
C PRO A 193 2.40 -0.50 -13.70
N ASP A 194 3.53 0.13 -14.04
CA ASP A 194 4.89 -0.35 -13.76
C ASP A 194 5.37 -0.19 -12.30
N GLN A 195 4.48 0.20 -11.37
CA GLN A 195 4.82 0.44 -9.97
C GLN A 195 4.05 -0.47 -9.02
N ASP A 196 4.74 -0.93 -7.98
CA ASP A 196 4.16 -1.63 -6.84
C ASP A 196 3.48 -0.63 -5.90
N VAL A 197 2.14 -0.62 -5.90
CA VAL A 197 1.30 0.33 -5.18
C VAL A 197 0.41 -0.43 -4.20
N ASP A 198 0.50 -0.11 -2.91
CA ASP A 198 -0.16 -0.90 -1.84
C ASP A 198 -1.69 -0.91 -1.96
N SER A 199 -2.25 0.19 -2.44
CA SER A 199 -3.70 0.36 -2.61
C SER A 199 -4.27 -0.30 -3.87
N LEU A 200 -3.43 -0.98 -4.68
CA LEU A 200 -3.88 -1.62 -5.91
C LEU A 200 -3.79 -3.14 -5.80
N GLU A 201 -4.85 -3.79 -6.26
CA GLU A 201 -4.82 -5.20 -6.53
C GLU A 201 -3.82 -5.50 -7.66
N GLY A 202 -3.11 -6.60 -7.50
CA GLY A 202 -2.01 -7.01 -8.34
C GLY A 202 -1.68 -8.46 -8.09
N ILE A 203 -0.87 -9.02 -8.99
CA ILE A 203 -0.40 -10.40 -8.96
C ILE A 203 1.10 -10.42 -9.16
N PHE A 204 1.77 -11.51 -8.77
CA PHE A 204 3.19 -11.66 -9.06
C PHE A 204 3.37 -12.11 -10.50
N VAL A 205 4.21 -11.40 -11.24
CA VAL A 205 4.70 -11.80 -12.57
C VAL A 205 6.21 -11.60 -12.61
N GLU A 206 6.86 -12.26 -13.56
CA GLU A 206 8.29 -12.05 -13.80
C GLU A 206 8.55 -10.62 -14.26
N PHE A 207 9.54 -9.98 -13.64
CA PHE A 207 10.06 -8.69 -14.06
C PHE A 207 11.55 -8.59 -13.70
N PHE A 208 12.40 -8.60 -14.73
CA PHE A 208 13.84 -8.80 -14.62
C PHE A 208 14.21 -10.11 -13.94
N GLU A 209 13.62 -11.23 -14.41
CA GLU A 209 13.88 -12.60 -13.91
C GLU A 209 13.52 -12.78 -12.43
N GLN A 210 12.68 -11.90 -11.90
CA GLN A 210 12.40 -11.79 -10.48
C GLN A 210 10.92 -11.49 -10.26
N PRO A 211 10.29 -12.08 -9.25
CA PRO A 211 8.88 -11.88 -9.00
C PRO A 211 8.60 -10.44 -8.56
N ALA A 212 7.71 -9.75 -9.27
CA ALA A 212 7.28 -8.40 -8.95
C ALA A 212 5.76 -8.32 -8.80
N TYR A 213 5.29 -7.78 -7.69
CA TYR A 213 3.87 -7.54 -7.46
C TYR A 213 3.34 -6.45 -8.41
N THR A 214 2.43 -6.81 -9.29
CA THR A 214 2.13 -6.05 -10.51
C THR A 214 0.64 -5.77 -10.64
N PRO A 215 0.22 -4.50 -10.73
CA PRO A 215 -1.19 -4.13 -10.83
C PRO A 215 -1.93 -4.78 -12.01
N VAL A 216 -3.07 -5.40 -11.75
CA VAL A 216 -3.88 -6.10 -12.77
C VAL A 216 -4.82 -5.18 -13.56
N GLY A 217 -4.86 -3.88 -13.22
CA GLY A 217 -5.79 -2.90 -13.82
C GLY A 217 -5.90 -2.92 -15.35
N PRO A 218 -4.78 -2.95 -16.11
CA PRO A 218 -4.84 -3.06 -17.57
C PRO A 218 -5.52 -4.35 -18.06
N ALA A 219 -5.18 -5.49 -17.45
CA ALA A 219 -5.76 -6.78 -17.79
C ALA A 219 -7.26 -6.83 -17.44
N ALA A 220 -7.63 -6.37 -16.25
CA ALA A 220 -9.01 -6.28 -15.81
C ALA A 220 -9.87 -5.40 -16.73
N LEU A 221 -9.37 -4.23 -17.14
CA LEU A 221 -10.07 -3.35 -18.09
C LEU A 221 -10.21 -3.99 -19.47
N SER A 222 -9.17 -4.66 -19.97
CA SER A 222 -9.22 -5.34 -21.27
C SER A 222 -10.23 -6.48 -21.28
N LEU A 223 -10.31 -7.26 -20.20
CA LEU A 223 -11.29 -8.33 -20.05
C LEU A 223 -12.71 -7.78 -19.92
N LEU A 224 -12.90 -6.70 -19.16
CA LEU A 224 -14.21 -6.09 -18.92
C LEU A 224 -14.81 -5.41 -20.16
N THR A 225 -13.98 -4.79 -20.99
CA THR A 225 -14.44 -3.96 -22.11
C THR A 225 -14.20 -4.60 -23.48
N GLY A 226 -13.33 -5.60 -23.56
CA GLY A 226 -12.84 -6.12 -24.83
C GLY A 226 -11.84 -5.19 -25.54
N ALA A 227 -11.45 -4.07 -24.92
CA ALA A 227 -10.45 -3.15 -25.46
C ALA A 227 -9.06 -3.81 -25.48
N PRO A 228 -8.34 -3.78 -26.60
CA PRO A 228 -6.97 -4.30 -26.66
C PRO A 228 -5.99 -3.38 -25.94
N ILE A 229 -4.89 -3.96 -25.46
CA ILE A 229 -3.79 -3.23 -24.83
C ILE A 229 -2.73 -2.93 -25.87
N VAL A 230 -2.43 -1.65 -26.09
CA VAL A 230 -1.49 -1.17 -27.11
C VAL A 230 -0.32 -0.46 -26.41
N PRO A 231 0.91 -1.01 -26.47
CA PRO A 231 2.07 -0.39 -25.87
C PRO A 231 2.47 0.90 -26.61
N CYS A 232 2.65 1.98 -25.86
CA CYS A 232 3.04 3.29 -26.36
C CYS A 232 4.21 3.83 -25.54
N PHE A 233 5.34 4.12 -26.17
CA PHE A 233 6.53 4.65 -25.49
C PHE A 233 7.08 5.87 -26.20
N LEU A 234 7.52 6.85 -25.41
CA LEU A 234 8.23 8.01 -25.93
C LEU A 234 9.69 7.97 -25.50
N ILE A 235 10.56 7.70 -26.46
CA ILE A 235 12.01 7.58 -26.26
C ILE A 235 12.65 8.93 -26.57
N ARG A 236 13.58 9.39 -25.72
CA ARG A 236 14.33 10.61 -25.98
C ARG A 236 15.58 10.26 -26.78
N ASP A 237 15.74 10.88 -27.95
CA ASP A 237 16.89 10.70 -28.83
C ASP A 237 17.60 12.06 -29.03
N GLY A 238 18.59 12.31 -28.18
CA GLY A 238 19.29 13.60 -28.13
C GLY A 238 18.37 14.77 -27.78
N ARG A 239 17.99 15.55 -28.80
CA ARG A 239 17.08 16.71 -28.71
C ARG A 239 15.69 16.44 -29.28
N ARG A 240 15.50 15.29 -29.92
CA ARG A 240 14.24 14.83 -30.52
C ARG A 240 13.65 13.73 -29.65
N PHE A 241 12.44 13.32 -30.01
CA PHE A 241 11.78 12.17 -29.42
C PHE A 241 11.38 11.19 -30.52
N ARG A 242 11.24 9.93 -30.14
CA ARG A 242 10.63 8.90 -30.97
C ARG A 242 9.42 8.36 -30.23
N LEU A 243 8.24 8.53 -30.83
CA LEU A 243 7.00 7.92 -30.39
C LEU A 243 6.89 6.55 -31.06
N VAL A 244 6.90 5.50 -30.26
CA VAL A 244 6.68 4.13 -30.72
C VAL A 244 5.34 3.66 -30.19
N ILE A 245 4.46 3.30 -31.11
CA ILE A 245 3.18 2.64 -30.86
C ILE A 245 3.37 1.22 -31.39
N GLU A 246 3.34 0.23 -30.51
CA GLU A 246 3.51 -1.18 -30.88
C GLU A 246 2.19 -1.78 -31.37
N GLU A 247 2.28 -2.99 -31.92
CA GLU A 247 1.09 -3.81 -32.15
C GLU A 247 0.37 -4.13 -30.82
N PRO A 248 -0.95 -4.36 -30.87
CA PRO A 248 -1.69 -4.75 -29.67
C PRO A 248 -1.17 -6.07 -29.10
N ILE A 249 -1.06 -6.15 -27.78
CA ILE A 249 -0.60 -7.36 -27.10
C ILE A 249 -1.61 -8.48 -27.35
N ALA A 250 -1.14 -9.53 -28.03
CA ALA A 250 -1.91 -10.73 -28.28
C ALA A 250 -1.70 -11.75 -27.16
N VAL A 251 -2.80 -12.22 -26.57
CA VAL A 251 -2.81 -13.30 -25.59
C VAL A 251 -3.96 -14.24 -25.93
N THR A 252 -3.67 -15.54 -26.00
CA THR A 252 -4.70 -16.57 -26.20
C THR A 252 -5.61 -16.59 -24.99
N ARG A 253 -6.93 -16.41 -25.23
CA ARG A 253 -7.90 -16.39 -24.14
C ARG A 253 -8.38 -17.79 -23.81
N THR A 254 -8.49 -18.09 -22.51
CA THR A 254 -9.10 -19.32 -21.99
C THR A 254 -10.46 -19.02 -21.37
N ALA A 255 -11.18 -20.05 -20.90
CA ALA A 255 -12.42 -19.87 -20.16
C ALA A 255 -12.17 -19.31 -18.74
N ASP A 256 -10.97 -19.50 -18.21
CA ASP A 256 -10.61 -19.07 -16.86
C ASP A 256 -10.20 -17.59 -16.84
N ARG A 257 -10.97 -16.79 -16.10
CA ARG A 257 -10.70 -15.36 -15.92
C ARG A 257 -9.37 -15.11 -15.21
N ALA A 258 -9.02 -15.93 -14.23
CA ALA A 258 -7.82 -15.82 -13.42
C ALA A 258 -6.56 -16.06 -14.28
N GLU A 259 -6.57 -17.13 -15.07
CA GLU A 259 -5.51 -17.46 -16.03
C GLU A 259 -5.33 -16.33 -17.06
N ASN A 260 -6.44 -15.84 -17.63
CA ASN A 260 -6.41 -14.70 -18.56
C ASN A 260 -5.81 -13.43 -17.92
N LEU A 261 -6.19 -13.14 -16.67
CA LEU A 261 -5.68 -11.97 -15.95
C LEU A 261 -4.16 -12.06 -15.75
N HIS A 262 -3.67 -13.26 -15.40
CA HIS A 262 -2.25 -13.54 -15.26
C HIS A 262 -1.51 -13.41 -16.60
N ALA A 263 -1.96 -14.14 -17.63
CA ALA A 263 -1.32 -14.16 -18.94
C ALA A 263 -1.23 -12.78 -19.59
N ILE A 264 -2.31 -11.97 -19.50
CA ILE A 264 -2.30 -10.59 -19.99
C ILE A 264 -1.33 -9.73 -19.18
N THR A 265 -1.31 -9.89 -17.85
CA THR A 265 -0.44 -9.10 -16.98
C THR A 265 1.03 -9.38 -17.23
N GLU A 266 1.39 -10.65 -17.36
CA GLU A 266 2.74 -11.08 -17.68
C GLU A 266 3.16 -10.60 -19.06
N ALA A 267 2.30 -10.74 -20.07
CA ALA A 267 2.61 -10.32 -21.45
C ALA A 267 2.92 -8.83 -21.53
N TRP A 268 2.11 -7.97 -20.90
CA TRP A 268 2.39 -6.54 -20.91
C TRP A 268 3.59 -6.16 -20.06
N SER A 269 3.82 -6.85 -18.94
CA SER A 269 4.99 -6.66 -18.08
C SER A 269 6.28 -6.92 -18.86
N ARG A 270 6.31 -7.99 -19.65
CA ARG A 270 7.44 -8.36 -20.52
C ARG A 270 7.75 -7.29 -21.58
N VAL A 271 6.71 -6.68 -22.17
CA VAL A 271 6.90 -5.55 -23.10
C VAL A 271 7.55 -4.37 -22.38
N VAL A 272 7.03 -3.96 -21.22
CA VAL A 272 7.60 -2.87 -20.42
C VAL A 272 9.07 -3.17 -20.06
N GLU A 273 9.35 -4.38 -19.60
CA GLU A 273 10.71 -4.84 -19.29
C GLU A 273 11.65 -4.72 -20.50
N SER A 274 11.21 -5.14 -21.69
CA SER A 274 12.02 -5.08 -22.90
C SER A 274 12.44 -3.65 -23.27
N TYR A 275 11.55 -2.68 -23.09
CA TYR A 275 11.84 -1.25 -23.29
C TYR A 275 12.83 -0.73 -22.25
N ILE A 276 12.68 -1.12 -20.99
CA ILE A 276 13.59 -0.71 -19.92
C ILE A 276 14.97 -1.32 -20.14
N ARG A 277 15.07 -2.59 -20.58
CA ARG A 277 16.35 -3.22 -20.92
C ARG A 277 17.07 -2.51 -22.07
N ARG A 278 16.31 -2.08 -23.09
CA ARG A 278 16.86 -1.34 -24.25
C ARG A 278 17.27 0.09 -23.90
N TYR A 279 16.53 0.75 -23.01
CA TYR A 279 16.74 2.14 -22.61
C TYR A 279 16.74 2.29 -21.07
N PRO A 280 17.75 1.73 -20.38
CA PRO A 280 17.72 1.61 -18.93
C PRO A 280 17.84 2.95 -18.21
N ASP A 281 18.27 4.01 -18.87
CA ASP A 281 18.31 5.36 -18.30
C ASP A 281 16.98 6.13 -18.44
N HIS A 282 15.96 5.56 -19.07
CA HIS A 282 14.67 6.22 -19.31
C HIS A 282 13.62 5.92 -18.24
N TRP A 283 13.80 4.85 -17.44
CA TRP A 283 12.82 4.43 -16.44
C TRP A 283 13.11 5.01 -15.05
N VAL A 284 12.06 5.25 -14.26
CA VAL A 284 12.18 5.79 -12.89
C VAL A 284 12.57 4.68 -11.89
N TRP A 285 13.86 4.33 -11.86
CA TRP A 285 14.44 3.34 -10.94
C TRP A 285 14.38 3.69 -9.45
N MET A 286 13.90 4.88 -9.10
CA MET A 286 13.78 5.37 -7.72
C MET A 286 12.54 4.84 -7.01
N HIS A 287 11.63 4.17 -7.72
CA HIS A 287 10.49 3.49 -7.12
C HIS A 287 10.94 2.14 -6.52
N ARG A 288 10.42 1.77 -5.35
CA ARG A 288 10.67 0.46 -4.74
C ARG A 288 9.81 -0.61 -5.43
N ARG A 289 10.18 -1.00 -6.65
CA ARG A 289 9.41 -1.92 -7.50
C ARG A 289 9.19 -3.30 -6.89
N TRP A 290 10.17 -3.79 -6.12
CA TRP A 290 10.13 -5.10 -5.44
C TRP A 290 9.96 -4.94 -3.91
N LYS A 291 9.11 -4.00 -3.46
CA LYS A 291 8.87 -3.82 -2.01
C LYS A 291 7.99 -4.95 -1.48
N THR A 292 6.98 -5.37 -2.24
CA THR A 292 6.13 -6.51 -1.94
C THR A 292 6.85 -7.76 -2.40
N GLN A 293 7.16 -8.65 -1.47
CA GLN A 293 7.87 -9.89 -1.71
C GLN A 293 6.87 -11.06 -1.70
N PRO A 294 7.03 -12.07 -2.57
CA PRO A 294 6.33 -13.33 -2.39
C PRO A 294 6.68 -13.88 -1.01
N THR A 295 5.70 -14.36 -0.26
CA THR A 295 5.98 -15.09 0.98
C THR A 295 6.74 -16.38 0.64
N ALA A 296 7.53 -16.91 1.57
CA ALA A 296 8.53 -17.96 1.33
C ALA A 296 8.01 -19.30 0.75
N MET A 297 6.69 -19.47 0.53
CA MET A 297 6.13 -20.62 -0.20
C MET A 297 5.65 -20.31 -1.63
N GLY A 298 5.77 -19.08 -2.12
CA GLY A 298 5.68 -18.76 -3.55
C GLY A 298 6.87 -19.27 -4.38
N ASN A 299 7.91 -19.80 -3.72
CA ASN A 299 9.07 -20.42 -4.38
C ASN A 299 8.79 -21.86 -4.86
N ALA A 300 7.72 -22.51 -4.39
CA ALA A 300 7.43 -23.91 -4.74
C ALA A 300 6.86 -24.09 -6.16
N GLU A 301 6.24 -23.05 -6.74
CA GLU A 301 5.73 -23.10 -8.13
C GLU A 301 6.56 -22.28 -9.12
N TRP A 302 7.57 -21.53 -8.64
CA TRP A 302 8.46 -20.71 -9.49
C TRP A 302 9.68 -21.48 -10.02
N GLY A 303 9.95 -22.68 -9.48
CA GLY A 303 11.19 -23.42 -9.69
C GLY A 303 11.06 -24.71 -10.50
N MET A 304 10.61 -24.66 -11.76
CA MET A 304 10.87 -25.73 -12.73
C MET A 304 11.35 -25.17 -14.07
N ARG A 305 12.62 -24.74 -14.11
CA ARG A 305 13.63 -24.98 -15.18
C ARG A 305 14.94 -24.26 -14.84
N ASN A 306 15.91 -25.04 -14.33
CA ASN A 306 17.39 -24.98 -14.38
C ASN A 306 18.08 -23.59 -14.24
N VAL A 307 19.05 -23.37 -13.35
CA VAL A 307 20.35 -24.07 -13.23
C VAL A 307 20.94 -23.94 -11.81
N GLU A 308 21.30 -25.10 -11.26
CA GLU A 308 22.39 -25.50 -10.35
C GLU A 308 23.17 -24.50 -9.46
N HIS A 309 23.22 -24.90 -8.17
CA HIS A 309 24.31 -24.79 -7.18
C HIS A 309 24.78 -23.41 -6.64
N ALA A 310 24.46 -23.17 -5.35
CA ALA A 310 25.40 -23.09 -4.20
C ALA A 310 24.74 -22.31 -3.05
N SER A 311 24.14 -22.96 -2.06
CA SER A 311 24.73 -23.44 -0.79
C SER A 311 25.23 -22.37 0.20
N THR A 312 24.49 -22.29 1.32
CA THR A 312 24.87 -21.94 2.71
C THR A 312 25.62 -20.63 3.03
N LYS A 313 24.95 -19.72 3.74
CA LYS A 313 25.24 -19.31 5.16
C LYS A 313 24.53 -17.99 5.48
N GLN A 314 23.76 -17.97 6.58
CA GLN A 314 23.35 -16.74 7.25
C GLN A 314 24.58 -16.03 7.85
N PRO A 315 24.56 -14.69 7.89
CA PRO A 315 25.03 -14.03 9.10
C PRO A 315 24.03 -13.00 9.65
N GLU A 316 24.12 -12.89 10.96
CA GLU A 316 23.35 -12.05 11.89
C GLU A 316 23.37 -10.55 11.54
N ARG A 317 22.29 -9.84 11.90
CA ARG A 317 22.17 -8.38 11.78
C ARG A 317 22.78 -7.70 13.02
N PRO A 318 23.67 -6.70 12.88
CA PRO A 318 23.93 -5.76 13.96
C PRO A 318 22.89 -4.62 13.98
N GLU A 319 22.65 -4.11 15.18
CA GLU A 319 21.73 -3.04 15.53
C GLU A 319 21.82 -1.79 14.64
N ARG A 320 20.65 -1.22 14.32
CA ARG A 320 20.54 0.04 13.57
C ARG A 320 20.76 1.23 14.49
N ARG A 321 21.92 1.90 14.37
CA ARG A 321 22.08 3.30 14.79
C ARG A 321 21.21 4.21 13.90
N ARG A 322 20.32 4.99 14.53
CA ARG A 322 19.49 6.02 13.88
C ARG A 322 20.41 7.12 13.33
N VAL A 323 20.32 7.40 12.03
CA VAL A 323 20.87 8.61 11.40
C VAL A 323 19.69 9.52 11.06
N PRO A 324 19.68 10.80 11.49
CA PRO A 324 18.55 11.70 11.26
C PRO A 324 18.46 12.11 9.78
N GLN A 325 17.27 11.95 9.18
CA GLN A 325 16.94 12.49 7.87
C GLN A 325 16.37 13.91 8.00
N VAL A 326 17.24 14.91 7.95
CA VAL A 326 16.87 16.27 7.52
C VAL A 326 17.97 16.79 6.61
N ALA A 327 17.75 16.75 5.30
CA ALA A 327 18.32 17.69 4.33
C ALA A 327 17.84 17.32 2.91
N LEU A 328 16.86 18.07 2.40
CA LEU A 328 16.96 18.58 1.03
C LEU A 328 15.99 19.74 0.83
N SER A 329 16.44 20.92 1.21
CA SER A 329 15.87 22.20 0.76
C SER A 329 16.99 23.21 0.83
N PHE A 330 17.88 23.20 -0.18
CA PHE A 330 18.85 24.27 -0.38
C PHE A 330 19.14 24.38 -1.87
N PHE A 331 18.55 25.40 -2.48
CA PHE A 331 19.25 26.38 -3.31
C PHE A 331 18.28 27.55 -3.48
N LEU A 332 18.54 28.64 -2.75
CA LEU A 332 18.63 30.01 -3.27
C LEU A 332 18.94 30.99 -2.12
N LEU A 333 20.12 31.61 -2.26
CA LEU A 333 20.55 32.94 -1.81
C LEU A 333 20.79 33.24 -0.32
N THR A 334 22.10 33.34 -0.05
CA THR A 334 22.82 34.25 0.86
C THR A 334 22.13 35.58 1.19
N THR A 335 22.15 35.90 2.49
CA THR A 335 22.57 37.14 3.19
C THR A 335 21.54 37.59 4.22
N TYR A 336 21.84 37.45 5.52
CA TYR A 336 22.14 38.59 6.39
C TYR A 336 22.59 38.13 7.78
N SER A 337 23.56 38.87 8.31
CA SER A 337 24.35 38.63 9.52
C SER A 337 23.69 39.18 10.80
N LEU A 338 23.99 38.47 11.89
CA LEU A 338 24.37 38.95 13.25
C LEU A 338 23.35 39.58 14.24
N LEU A 339 23.56 39.13 15.49
CA LEU A 339 23.19 39.68 16.82
C LEU A 339 21.73 39.41 17.26
N LEU A 340 21.43 38.86 18.44
CA LEU A 340 22.06 39.04 19.75
C LEU A 340 22.06 37.77 20.62
N THR A 341 23.07 37.77 21.48
CA THR A 341 23.45 36.92 22.60
C THR A 341 22.42 36.77 23.73
N GLY A 342 22.53 35.69 24.50
CA GLY A 342 21.96 35.60 25.84
C GLY A 342 22.20 34.25 26.53
N SER A 343 23.42 34.04 27.02
CA SER A 343 23.81 33.04 28.03
C SER A 343 22.82 33.00 29.21
N SER A 344 22.52 31.85 29.83
CA SER A 344 23.31 31.15 30.86
C SER A 344 22.40 30.00 31.36
N GLY A 345 22.82 28.87 31.91
CA GLY A 345 24.11 28.45 32.42
C GLY A 345 24.07 26.95 32.71
N CYS A 346 25.28 26.42 32.85
CA CYS A 346 25.67 25.02 32.97
C CYS A 346 25.39 24.47 34.38
N ALA A 347 24.99 23.20 34.50
CA ALA A 347 25.51 22.30 35.54
C ALA A 347 25.25 20.84 35.16
N LYS A 348 26.34 20.11 34.92
CA LYS A 348 26.41 18.64 34.85
C LYS A 348 26.41 18.08 36.28
N GLN A 349 25.78 16.92 36.48
CA GLN A 349 26.28 15.92 37.42
C GLN A 349 25.93 14.51 36.93
N GLN A 350 26.95 13.64 36.96
CA GLN A 350 26.92 12.21 36.66
C GLN A 350 26.66 11.40 37.95
N PRO A 351 26.37 10.09 37.84
CA PRO A 351 25.57 9.33 38.81
C PRO A 351 26.40 8.72 39.94
N SER A 352 25.74 8.41 41.06
CA SER A 352 26.28 7.56 42.12
C SER A 352 25.43 6.30 42.30
N ASP A 353 26.12 5.17 42.26
CA ASP A 353 25.63 3.81 42.51
C ASP A 353 25.30 3.57 44.00
N HIS A 354 24.36 2.62 44.18
CA HIS A 354 23.96 1.87 45.38
C HIS A 354 22.71 2.31 46.18
N PRO A 355 21.84 1.34 46.54
CA PRO A 355 20.50 1.58 47.08
C PRO A 355 20.49 1.57 48.62
N PRO A 356 19.48 2.17 49.26
CA PRO A 356 19.09 1.77 50.60
C PRO A 356 17.70 1.11 50.62
N GLN A 357 17.64 0.10 51.47
CA GLN A 357 16.54 -0.80 51.75
C GLN A 357 15.32 -0.09 52.37
N ALA A 358 14.17 -0.74 52.20
CA ALA A 358 12.92 -0.42 52.87
C ALA A 358 13.04 -0.53 54.40
N THR A 359 12.57 0.50 55.10
CA THR A 359 12.09 0.41 56.48
C THR A 359 10.72 1.07 56.52
N ALA A 360 9.70 0.27 56.80
CA ALA A 360 8.39 0.75 57.23
C ALA A 360 8.52 1.34 58.64
N ASP A 361 8.09 2.59 58.82
CA ASP A 361 7.15 2.97 59.88
C ASP A 361 6.94 4.49 59.95
N SER A 362 5.71 4.85 60.35
CA SER A 362 5.12 6.18 60.56
C SER A 362 4.49 6.86 59.32
N MET A 363 3.31 6.36 58.96
CA MET A 363 2.28 7.15 58.29
C MET A 363 1.92 8.36 59.17
N SER A 364 2.47 9.53 58.87
CA SER A 364 1.81 10.79 59.19
C SER A 364 0.82 11.07 58.05
N ALA A 365 -0.48 11.01 58.38
CA ALA A 365 -1.53 11.42 57.48
C ALA A 365 -1.37 12.94 57.24
N GLN A 366 -0.94 13.31 56.03
CA GLN A 366 -1.08 14.67 55.57
C GLN A 366 -2.57 15.03 55.47
N PRO A 367 -2.96 16.28 55.77
CA PRO A 367 -4.37 16.66 55.75
C PRO A 367 -4.92 16.47 54.34
N SER A 368 -6.00 15.69 54.23
CA SER A 368 -6.82 15.59 53.03
C SER A 368 -7.29 17.00 52.65
N GLU A 369 -6.72 17.56 51.59
CA GLU A 369 -7.30 18.74 50.94
C GLU A 369 -8.77 18.41 50.59
N ALA A 370 -9.68 19.33 50.89
CA ALA A 370 -11.08 19.15 50.55
C ALA A 370 -11.21 19.01 49.01
N PRO A 371 -12.05 18.08 48.51
CA PRO A 371 -12.19 17.86 47.08
C PRO A 371 -12.54 19.17 46.36
N GLN A 372 -11.74 19.53 45.37
CA GLN A 372 -12.01 20.70 44.53
C GLN A 372 -12.96 20.28 43.41
N GLN A 373 -14.16 20.88 43.38
CA GLN A 373 -15.17 20.61 42.36
C GLN A 373 -15.12 21.68 41.27
N MET A 374 -15.15 21.24 40.01
CA MET A 374 -15.18 22.09 38.81
C MET A 374 -16.44 21.78 38.00
N ASP A 375 -17.15 22.82 37.54
CA ASP A 375 -18.36 22.68 36.73
C ASP A 375 -18.07 22.19 35.30
N THR A 376 -16.91 22.54 34.76
CA THR A 376 -16.43 22.09 33.44
C THR A 376 -14.94 21.87 33.48
N PHE A 377 -14.46 20.87 32.73
CA PHE A 377 -13.04 20.55 32.65
C PHE A 377 -12.60 20.46 31.19
N THR A 378 -11.44 21.03 30.87
CA THR A 378 -10.81 20.89 29.55
C THR A 378 -9.31 20.69 29.73
N MET A 379 -8.76 19.71 29.01
CA MET A 379 -7.35 19.40 28.97
C MET A 379 -6.94 19.15 27.52
N THR A 380 -5.80 19.69 27.12
CA THR A 380 -5.28 19.54 25.76
C THR A 380 -3.86 19.02 25.82
N GLY A 381 -3.59 17.96 25.06
CA GLY A 381 -2.25 17.43 24.85
C GLY A 381 -1.59 18.05 23.62
N TYR A 382 -0.33 18.44 23.78
CA TYR A 382 0.53 18.86 22.67
C TYR A 382 1.75 17.95 22.60
N ASN A 383 2.21 17.69 21.39
CA ASN A 383 3.47 16.99 21.18
C ASN A 383 4.68 17.91 21.39
N PRO A 384 5.92 17.37 21.39
CA PRO A 384 7.13 18.19 21.51
C PRO A 384 7.30 19.26 20.42
N ASP A 385 6.61 19.12 19.28
CA ASP A 385 6.60 20.11 18.19
C ASP A 385 5.54 21.22 18.39
N GLY A 386 4.80 21.21 19.51
CA GLY A 386 3.74 22.17 19.83
C GLY A 386 2.44 21.97 19.03
N ILE A 387 2.28 20.83 18.37
CA ILE A 387 1.06 20.46 17.65
C ILE A 387 0.11 19.77 18.61
N LYS A 388 -1.16 20.20 18.57
CA LYS A 388 -2.27 19.59 19.32
C LYS A 388 -2.44 18.12 18.92
N GLU A 389 -2.35 17.20 19.87
CA GLU A 389 -2.53 15.76 19.65
C GLU A 389 -3.89 15.27 20.13
N TRP A 390 -4.41 15.84 21.22
CA TRP A 390 -5.73 15.49 21.71
C TRP A 390 -6.36 16.59 22.55
N ASP A 391 -7.68 16.59 22.59
CA ASP A 391 -8.52 17.33 23.53
C ASP A 391 -9.26 16.35 24.42
N LEU A 392 -9.50 16.74 25.67
CA LEU A 392 -10.36 16.05 26.61
C LEU A 392 -11.22 17.10 27.30
N GLU A 393 -12.53 16.94 27.21
CA GLU A 393 -13.54 17.78 27.86
C GLU A 393 -14.39 16.94 28.81
N GLY A 394 -14.97 17.57 29.83
CA GLY A 394 -15.92 16.92 30.74
C GLY A 394 -16.92 17.90 31.32
N ARG A 395 -18.13 17.40 31.62
CA ARG A 395 -19.25 18.19 32.20
C ARG A 395 -19.15 18.42 33.71
N GLY A 396 -17.98 18.11 34.27
CA GLY A 396 -17.66 18.30 35.68
C GLY A 396 -16.46 17.47 36.07
N ALA A 397 -15.66 17.97 37.00
CA ALA A 397 -14.52 17.25 37.55
C ALA A 397 -14.42 17.42 39.06
N ILE A 398 -13.96 16.37 39.75
CA ILE A 398 -13.64 16.39 41.17
C ILE A 398 -12.17 16.01 41.29
N ALA A 399 -11.36 16.89 41.87
CA ALA A 399 -9.96 16.61 42.16
C ALA A 399 -9.78 16.21 43.62
N GLU A 400 -9.26 15.00 43.85
CA GLU A 400 -8.95 14.45 45.17
C GLU A 400 -7.46 14.05 45.18
N GLY A 401 -6.62 14.90 45.78
CA GLY A 401 -5.17 14.75 45.74
C GLY A 401 -4.64 14.72 44.30
N ALA A 402 -3.97 13.62 43.92
CA ALA A 402 -3.39 13.46 42.58
C ALA A 402 -4.37 12.89 41.54
N ILE A 403 -5.62 12.56 41.91
CA ILE A 403 -6.61 11.95 41.00
C ILE A 403 -7.67 12.99 40.65
N VAL A 404 -7.90 13.18 39.35
CA VAL A 404 -9.02 13.96 38.82
C VAL A 404 -10.05 13.02 38.25
N THR A 405 -11.25 13.01 38.83
CA THR A 405 -12.39 12.27 38.31
C THR A 405 -13.25 13.17 37.44
N ILE A 406 -13.35 12.86 36.16
CA ILE A 406 -14.08 13.64 35.14
C ILE A 406 -15.38 12.90 34.81
N ARG A 407 -16.51 13.61 34.83
CA ARG A 407 -17.82 13.08 34.45
C ARG A 407 -18.12 13.36 32.98
N GLN A 408 -18.66 12.34 32.31
CA GLN A 408 -18.97 12.35 30.87
C GLN A 408 -17.79 12.88 30.03
N PRO A 409 -16.60 12.27 30.15
CA PRO A 409 -15.44 12.65 29.35
C PRO A 409 -15.74 12.50 27.86
N TYR A 410 -15.33 13.51 27.10
CA TYR A 410 -15.33 13.50 25.65
C TYR A 410 -13.94 13.91 25.16
N ALA A 411 -13.24 13.02 24.46
CA ALA A 411 -11.92 13.30 23.92
C ALA A 411 -11.90 13.25 22.39
N ILE A 412 -11.07 14.11 21.79
CA ILE A 412 -10.78 14.11 20.35
C ILE A 412 -9.28 13.87 20.19
N GLY A 413 -8.89 12.80 19.51
CA GLY A 413 -7.53 12.54 19.06
C GLY A 413 -7.32 12.98 17.61
N TYR A 414 -6.19 13.63 17.34
CA TYR A 414 -5.84 14.15 16.02
C TYR A 414 -4.64 13.40 15.42
N ASP A 415 -4.93 12.37 14.63
CA ASP A 415 -3.92 11.65 13.83
C ASP A 415 -3.81 12.25 12.41
N PRO A 416 -2.64 12.19 11.74
CA PRO A 416 -2.52 12.65 10.35
C PRO A 416 -3.45 11.92 9.38
N GLY A 417 -4.59 12.53 9.04
CA GLY A 417 -5.58 11.98 8.12
C GLY A 417 -6.69 11.16 8.79
N ARG A 418 -6.77 11.15 10.13
CA ARG A 418 -7.80 10.44 10.91
C ARG A 418 -8.11 11.21 12.18
N THR A 419 -9.38 11.36 12.52
CA THR A 419 -9.80 11.88 13.84
C THR A 419 -10.50 10.79 14.62
N SER A 420 -10.22 10.73 15.92
CA SER A 420 -10.80 9.75 16.84
C SER A 420 -11.57 10.47 17.92
N HIS A 421 -12.76 9.99 18.23
CA HIS A 421 -13.67 10.53 19.22
C HIS A 421 -13.85 9.48 20.29
N LEU A 422 -13.49 9.80 21.53
CA LEU A 422 -13.60 8.90 22.67
C LEU A 422 -14.66 9.42 23.63
N THR A 423 -15.53 8.55 24.10
CA THR A 423 -16.51 8.83 25.15
C THR A 423 -16.43 7.79 26.25
N ALA A 424 -16.79 8.18 27.46
CA ALA A 424 -17.09 7.28 28.57
C ALA A 424 -18.03 7.97 29.55
N SER A 425 -18.53 7.26 30.57
CA SER A 425 -19.30 7.90 31.64
C SER A 425 -18.38 8.56 32.68
N LEU A 426 -17.23 7.95 32.95
CA LEU A 426 -16.25 8.41 33.95
C LEU A 426 -14.82 8.26 33.42
N ALA A 427 -13.97 9.23 33.75
CA ALA A 427 -12.51 9.11 33.63
C ALA A 427 -11.83 9.44 34.95
N HIS A 428 -10.89 8.60 35.37
CA HIS A 428 -9.97 8.87 36.48
C HIS A 428 -8.58 9.15 35.92
N VAL A 429 -8.11 10.38 36.08
CA VAL A 429 -6.81 10.83 35.59
C VAL A 429 -5.87 10.96 36.77
N ASN A 430 -4.80 10.16 36.80
CA ASN A 430 -3.71 10.34 37.76
C ASN A 430 -2.75 11.42 37.22
N GLN A 431 -2.65 12.56 37.89
CA GLN A 431 -1.84 13.70 37.46
C GLN A 431 -0.34 13.41 37.46
N ASN A 432 0.13 12.52 38.35
CA ASN A 432 1.55 12.19 38.50
C ASN A 432 2.02 11.26 37.39
N THR A 433 1.24 10.20 37.11
CA THR A 433 1.62 9.18 36.12
C THR A 433 1.07 9.46 34.73
N ARG A 434 0.08 10.36 34.61
CA ARG A 434 -0.72 10.59 33.40
C ARG A 434 -1.45 9.33 32.91
N HIS A 435 -1.72 8.39 33.81
CA HIS A 435 -2.57 7.24 33.52
C HIS A 435 -4.02 7.66 33.59
N ILE A 436 -4.79 7.26 32.59
CA ILE A 436 -6.20 7.58 32.49
C ILE A 436 -6.97 6.26 32.50
N ARG A 437 -7.86 6.08 33.46
CA ARG A 437 -8.81 4.96 33.50
C ARG A 437 -10.18 5.46 33.08
N LEU A 438 -10.73 4.89 32.02
CA LEU A 438 -12.06 5.19 31.50
C LEU A 438 -13.00 4.05 31.88
N GLU A 439 -14.18 4.39 32.38
CA GLU A 439 -15.15 3.42 32.89
C GLU A 439 -16.57 3.72 32.39
N HIS A 440 -17.32 2.62 32.24
CA HIS A 440 -18.73 2.56 31.87
C HIS A 440 -19.01 3.15 30.48
N GLU A 441 -19.27 2.27 29.52
CA GLU A 441 -19.60 2.59 28.12
C GLU A 441 -18.47 3.34 27.41
N VAL A 442 -17.24 2.83 27.50
CA VAL A 442 -16.11 3.41 26.77
C VAL A 442 -16.30 3.12 25.28
N THR A 443 -16.44 4.18 24.49
CA THR A 443 -16.50 4.07 23.03
C THR A 443 -15.42 4.91 22.38
N VAL A 444 -14.84 4.40 21.30
CA VAL A 444 -13.94 5.13 20.42
C VAL A 444 -14.46 5.01 19.01
N HIS A 445 -14.83 6.13 18.41
CA HIS A 445 -15.27 6.23 17.02
C HIS A 445 -14.27 7.02 16.20
N THR A 446 -13.96 6.56 15.00
CA THR A 446 -12.93 7.16 14.16
C THR A 446 -13.48 7.58 12.81
N SER A 447 -12.89 8.62 12.21
CA SER A 447 -13.40 9.23 10.97
C SER A 447 -13.37 8.30 9.74
N ASP A 448 -12.64 7.19 9.83
CA ASP A 448 -12.58 6.10 8.85
C ASP A 448 -13.59 4.97 9.15
N GLY A 449 -14.53 5.18 10.08
CA GLY A 449 -15.69 4.32 10.29
C GLY A 449 -15.48 3.16 11.26
N ILE A 450 -14.38 3.15 12.03
CA ILE A 450 -14.17 2.14 13.08
C ILE A 450 -14.81 2.61 14.39
N TRP A 451 -15.66 1.74 14.94
CA TRP A 451 -16.23 1.81 16.27
C TRP A 451 -15.57 0.77 17.16
N PHE A 452 -15.08 1.19 18.32
CA PHE A 452 -14.53 0.32 19.35
C PHE A 452 -15.33 0.54 20.63
N MET A 453 -15.79 -0.53 21.28
CA MET A 453 -16.59 -0.47 22.48
C MET A 453 -16.06 -1.44 23.52
N THR A 454 -15.93 -0.97 24.76
CA THR A 454 -15.54 -1.80 25.90
C THR A 454 -16.11 -1.22 27.20
N PRO A 455 -16.39 -2.04 28.24
CA PRO A 455 -16.82 -1.52 29.53
C PRO A 455 -15.78 -0.63 30.21
N GLN A 456 -14.50 -0.89 29.98
CA GLN A 456 -13.40 -0.22 30.67
C GLN A 456 -12.15 -0.15 29.79
N MET A 457 -11.38 0.94 29.91
CA MET A 457 -10.09 1.07 29.22
C MET A 457 -9.07 1.79 30.09
N TYR A 458 -7.83 1.34 30.04
CA TYR A 458 -6.67 2.00 30.60
C TYR A 458 -5.86 2.64 29.47
N TRP A 459 -5.58 3.93 29.60
CA TRP A 459 -4.71 4.66 28.69
C TRP A 459 -3.45 5.10 29.44
N LEU A 460 -2.34 4.48 29.08
CA LEU A 460 -1.00 4.72 29.61
C LEU A 460 -0.28 5.67 28.66
N SER A 461 -0.54 6.97 28.81
CA SER A 461 -0.10 8.00 27.85
C SER A 461 1.42 8.12 27.73
N ASN A 462 2.17 7.78 28.78
CA ASN A 462 3.64 7.72 28.83
C ASN A 462 4.23 6.55 28.03
N GLU A 463 3.50 5.43 27.95
CA GLU A 463 3.93 4.19 27.29
C GLU A 463 3.37 4.06 25.87
N ASP A 464 2.53 5.02 25.44
CA ASP A 464 1.82 4.98 24.16
C ASP A 464 1.00 3.69 24.01
N GLU A 465 0.34 3.30 25.11
CA GLU A 465 -0.41 2.05 25.19
C GLU A 465 -1.85 2.31 25.66
N MET A 466 -2.80 1.69 24.97
CA MET A 466 -4.18 1.56 25.42
C MET A 466 -4.46 0.09 25.66
N ARG A 467 -5.01 -0.25 26.83
CA ARG A 467 -5.27 -1.62 27.23
C ARG A 467 -6.65 -1.78 27.85
N THR A 468 -7.28 -2.91 27.60
CA THR A 468 -8.42 -3.40 28.38
C THR A 468 -8.28 -4.91 28.56
N GLU A 469 -8.79 -5.43 29.68
CA GLU A 469 -8.93 -6.88 29.92
C GLU A 469 -10.39 -7.34 29.71
N GLU A 470 -11.30 -6.38 29.50
CA GLU A 470 -12.73 -6.61 29.38
C GLU A 470 -13.12 -7.13 27.99
N SER A 471 -14.41 -7.39 27.83
CA SER A 471 -14.96 -7.66 26.51
C SER A 471 -14.80 -6.45 25.60
N VAL A 472 -14.49 -6.73 24.34
CA VAL A 472 -14.25 -5.74 23.29
C VAL A 472 -15.13 -6.06 22.11
N ARG A 473 -15.76 -5.03 21.57
CA ARG A 473 -16.49 -5.08 20.30
C ARG A 473 -15.92 -4.03 19.36
N ILE A 474 -15.51 -4.45 18.17
CA ILE A 474 -15.03 -3.57 17.11
C ILE A 474 -15.97 -3.71 15.92
N GLU A 475 -16.46 -2.61 15.40
CA GLU A 475 -17.46 -2.60 14.33
C GLU A 475 -17.06 -1.60 13.24
N THR A 476 -17.28 -2.01 11.99
CA THR A 476 -17.07 -1.24 10.76
C THR A 476 -18.20 -1.55 9.79
N ASP A 477 -18.29 -0.85 8.66
CA ASP A 477 -19.30 -1.10 7.62
C ASP A 477 -19.31 -2.55 7.08
N HIS A 478 -18.18 -3.26 7.20
CA HIS A 478 -17.99 -4.57 6.58
C HIS A 478 -17.52 -5.66 7.54
N MET A 479 -17.38 -5.36 8.84
CA MET A 479 -16.80 -6.30 9.79
C MET A 479 -17.25 -6.02 11.21
N LEU A 480 -17.54 -7.08 11.94
CA LEU A 480 -17.78 -7.09 13.38
C LEU A 480 -16.77 -8.03 14.03
N ILE A 481 -16.04 -7.56 15.01
CA ILE A 481 -15.08 -8.34 15.79
C ILE A 481 -15.48 -8.29 17.26
N ARG A 482 -15.47 -9.44 17.90
CA ARG A 482 -15.66 -9.61 19.34
C ARG A 482 -14.45 -10.34 19.91
N GLY A 483 -14.08 -9.98 21.12
CA GLY A 483 -12.97 -10.61 21.83
C GLY A 483 -12.95 -10.21 23.29
N ARG A 484 -11.96 -10.73 24.02
CA ARG A 484 -11.65 -10.29 25.37
C ARG A 484 -10.18 -9.91 25.45
N GLY A 485 -9.92 -8.77 26.10
CA GLY A 485 -8.59 -8.21 26.19
C GLY A 485 -8.19 -7.53 24.89
N ALA A 486 -7.66 -6.32 24.98
CA ALA A 486 -7.04 -5.63 23.86
C ALA A 486 -5.85 -4.80 24.31
N ILE A 487 -4.80 -4.76 23.48
CA ILE A 487 -3.65 -3.88 23.63
C ILE A 487 -3.46 -3.15 22.31
N ALA A 488 -3.34 -1.83 22.34
CA ALA A 488 -3.09 -1.02 21.15
C ALA A 488 -1.94 -0.04 21.39
N HIS A 489 -1.05 0.07 20.41
CA HIS A 489 0.07 1.01 20.42
C HIS A 489 -0.08 2.04 19.31
N ALA A 490 -0.36 3.29 19.65
CA ALA A 490 -0.77 4.29 18.67
C ALA A 490 0.38 4.71 17.73
N ASN A 491 1.64 4.72 18.19
CA ASN A 491 2.81 5.01 17.35
C ASN A 491 3.26 3.81 16.52
N LEU A 492 3.15 2.59 17.07
CA LEU A 492 3.54 1.37 16.35
C LEU A 492 2.49 0.95 15.33
N LYS A 493 1.29 1.54 15.40
CA LYS A 493 0.14 1.21 14.53
C LYS A 493 -0.14 -0.30 14.57
N THR A 494 -0.09 -0.86 15.77
CA THR A 494 -0.42 -2.25 16.07
C THR A 494 -1.55 -2.34 17.08
N ALA A 495 -2.39 -3.36 16.94
CA ALA A 495 -3.35 -3.75 17.96
C ALA A 495 -3.37 -5.28 18.10
N ILE A 496 -3.65 -5.75 19.31
CA ILE A 496 -3.76 -7.16 19.64
C ILE A 496 -5.07 -7.34 20.39
N LEU A 497 -5.91 -8.26 19.94
CA LEU A 497 -6.98 -8.83 20.77
C LEU A 497 -6.47 -10.15 21.34
N GLU A 498 -6.63 -10.36 22.64
CA GLU A 498 -5.87 -11.42 23.32
C GLU A 498 -6.47 -12.82 23.15
N ARG A 499 -7.81 -12.95 23.25
CA ARG A 499 -8.50 -14.25 23.26
C ARG A 499 -10.00 -14.14 23.01
N ASP A 500 -10.65 -15.29 22.87
CA ASP A 500 -12.10 -15.46 22.64
C ASP A 500 -12.56 -14.71 21.38
N ILE A 501 -11.77 -14.80 20.30
CA ILE A 501 -11.97 -13.98 19.10
C ILE A 501 -13.08 -14.56 18.23
N ASP A 502 -14.05 -13.73 17.91
CA ASP A 502 -15.13 -14.00 16.96
C ASP A 502 -15.25 -12.84 15.97
N LEU A 503 -14.91 -13.10 14.71
CA LEU A 503 -14.92 -12.12 13.63
C LEU A 503 -15.94 -12.52 12.58
N VAL A 504 -16.81 -11.60 12.21
CA VAL A 504 -17.82 -11.75 11.16
C VAL A 504 -17.59 -10.70 10.09
N MET A 505 -17.46 -11.13 8.84
CA MET A 505 -17.37 -10.23 7.67
C MET A 505 -18.75 -10.05 7.02
N ASN A 506 -19.00 -8.83 6.51
CA ASN A 506 -20.25 -8.35 5.91
C ASN A 506 -21.49 -8.57 6.78
N PRO A 507 -21.57 -7.98 7.99
CA PRO A 507 -22.67 -8.22 8.92
C PRO A 507 -24.00 -7.57 8.53
N SER A 508 -24.08 -6.81 7.43
CA SER A 508 -25.31 -6.13 7.00
C SER A 508 -26.17 -7.00 6.09
N GLU A 509 -27.46 -7.09 6.45
CA GLU A 509 -28.48 -7.97 5.88
C GLU A 509 -28.63 -7.89 4.35
N SER A 510 -29.08 -9.02 3.79
CA SER A 510 -29.60 -9.11 2.45
C SER A 510 -30.55 -7.95 2.13
N LYS A 511 -30.31 -7.23 1.03
CA LYS A 511 -31.29 -6.27 0.49
C LYS A 511 -32.48 -6.97 -0.19
N THR A 512 -32.46 -8.30 -0.29
CA THR A 512 -33.42 -9.12 -1.04
C THR A 512 -33.91 -10.29 -0.18
N ALA A 513 -35.20 -10.30 0.17
CA ALA A 513 -35.79 -11.43 0.89
C ALA A 513 -35.63 -12.72 0.05
N GLY A 514 -34.83 -13.68 0.54
CA GLY A 514 -34.68 -15.01 -0.07
C GLY A 514 -33.30 -15.36 -0.64
N GLU A 515 -32.34 -14.43 -0.71
CA GLU A 515 -30.95 -14.77 -1.08
C GLU A 515 -30.13 -15.16 0.17
N PRO A 516 -29.40 -16.29 0.17
CA PRO A 516 -28.54 -16.67 1.27
C PRO A 516 -27.38 -15.68 1.36
N VAL A 517 -27.31 -14.94 2.47
CA VAL A 517 -26.17 -14.05 2.76
C VAL A 517 -25.01 -14.92 3.23
N SER A 518 -24.00 -15.09 2.38
CA SER A 518 -22.76 -15.77 2.75
C SER A 518 -21.95 -14.88 3.70
N HIS A 519 -22.09 -15.11 5.00
CA HIS A 519 -21.21 -14.50 5.99
C HIS A 519 -19.98 -15.39 6.15
N VAL A 520 -18.80 -14.78 6.25
CA VAL A 520 -17.58 -15.49 6.64
C VAL A 520 -17.34 -15.23 8.11
N THR A 521 -17.23 -16.29 8.90
CA THR A 521 -16.90 -16.23 10.32
C THR A 521 -15.48 -16.75 10.53
N ILE A 522 -14.68 -16.05 11.33
CA ILE A 522 -13.34 -16.47 11.72
C ILE A 522 -13.26 -16.45 13.24
N THR A 523 -12.96 -17.60 13.85
CA THR A 523 -12.74 -17.73 15.30
C THR A 523 -11.32 -18.21 15.58
N CYS A 524 -10.72 -17.79 16.68
CA CYS A 524 -9.46 -18.36 17.18
C CYS A 524 -9.36 -18.30 18.70
N ASP A 525 -8.64 -19.27 19.28
CA ASP A 525 -8.45 -19.35 20.74
C ASP A 525 -7.33 -18.42 21.22
N GLY A 526 -6.33 -18.18 20.37
CA GLY A 526 -5.19 -17.33 20.65
C GLY A 526 -5.39 -15.89 20.18
N PRO A 527 -4.33 -15.07 20.23
CA PRO A 527 -4.41 -13.66 19.92
C PRO A 527 -4.70 -13.41 18.43
N LEU A 528 -5.39 -12.30 18.18
CA LEU A 528 -5.52 -11.68 16.87
C LEU A 528 -4.68 -10.41 16.83
N GLU A 529 -3.61 -10.43 16.04
CA GLU A 529 -2.70 -9.31 15.86
C GLU A 529 -3.02 -8.53 14.58
N PHE A 530 -3.12 -7.22 14.68
CA PHE A 530 -3.31 -6.30 13.57
C PHE A 530 -2.09 -5.39 13.40
N GLU A 531 -1.46 -5.44 12.22
CA GLU A 531 -0.44 -4.49 11.79
C GLU A 531 -1.03 -3.53 10.75
N TYR A 532 -1.62 -2.43 11.22
CA TYR A 532 -2.42 -1.54 10.38
C TYR A 532 -1.65 -0.98 9.20
N GLU A 533 -0.41 -0.51 9.37
CA GLU A 533 0.39 0.07 8.28
C GLU A 533 0.69 -0.96 7.17
N LYS A 534 0.80 -2.24 7.52
CA LYS A 534 1.07 -3.32 6.57
C LYS A 534 -0.20 -3.97 6.00
N GLY A 535 -1.36 -3.73 6.63
CA GLY A 535 -2.61 -4.39 6.28
C GLY A 535 -2.56 -5.89 6.54
N ILE A 536 -1.97 -6.32 7.68
CA ILE A 536 -1.85 -7.73 8.04
C ILE A 536 -2.66 -7.99 9.30
N ALA A 537 -3.50 -9.02 9.27
CA ALA A 537 -4.21 -9.58 10.41
C ALA A 537 -3.73 -11.02 10.62
N THR A 538 -3.28 -11.35 11.81
CA THR A 538 -2.78 -12.68 12.14
C THR A 538 -3.58 -13.30 13.27
N PHE A 539 -4.24 -14.42 12.98
CA PHE A 539 -4.99 -15.22 13.94
C PHE A 539 -4.12 -16.37 14.40
N HIS A 540 -4.12 -16.63 15.70
CA HIS A 540 -3.28 -17.64 16.32
C HIS A 540 -4.13 -18.69 17.05
N GLN A 541 -3.69 -19.94 17.00
CA GLN A 541 -4.21 -21.10 17.73
C GLN A 541 -5.65 -21.48 17.39
N ASN A 542 -5.83 -22.70 16.87
CA ASN A 542 -7.14 -23.29 16.57
C ASN A 542 -8.04 -22.36 15.76
N VAL A 543 -7.47 -21.76 14.71
CA VAL A 543 -8.22 -20.87 13.83
C VAL A 543 -9.22 -21.69 13.03
N HIS A 544 -10.47 -21.27 13.07
CA HIS A 544 -11.57 -21.86 12.32
C HIS A 544 -12.23 -20.77 11.48
N VAL A 545 -12.24 -20.98 10.17
CA VAL A 545 -12.93 -20.13 9.20
C VAL A 545 -14.12 -20.90 8.67
N LYS A 546 -15.30 -20.29 8.70
CA LYS A 546 -16.54 -20.86 8.20
C LYS A 546 -17.15 -19.95 7.15
N ASP A 547 -17.50 -20.51 6.01
CA ASP A 547 -18.25 -19.83 4.96
C ASP A 547 -19.34 -20.74 4.35
N HIS A 548 -19.91 -20.33 3.22
CA HIS A 548 -20.95 -21.08 2.51
C HIS A 548 -20.42 -22.27 1.70
N GLN A 549 -19.11 -22.32 1.44
CA GLN A 549 -18.44 -23.37 0.68
C GLN A 549 -17.88 -24.46 1.59
N GLY A 550 -17.55 -24.12 2.85
CA GLY A 550 -17.10 -25.10 3.83
C GLY A 550 -16.43 -24.49 5.07
N ASP A 551 -15.75 -25.36 5.81
CA ASP A 551 -14.98 -25.01 6.99
C ASP A 551 -13.47 -25.20 6.74
N LEU A 552 -12.64 -24.28 7.24
CA LEU A 552 -11.19 -24.37 7.25
C LEU A 552 -10.68 -24.31 8.69
N TYR A 553 -9.86 -25.29 9.07
CA TYR A 553 -9.20 -25.37 10.37
C TYR A 553 -7.68 -25.26 10.20
N THR A 554 -7.01 -24.47 11.04
CA THR A 554 -5.55 -24.29 11.00
C THR A 554 -4.99 -23.78 12.33
N ASP A 555 -3.69 -23.94 12.57
CA ASP A 555 -3.02 -23.42 13.76
C ASP A 555 -2.79 -21.91 13.70
N LYS A 556 -2.63 -21.36 12.51
CA LYS A 556 -2.37 -19.93 12.29
C LYS A 556 -2.93 -19.49 10.95
N LEU A 557 -3.60 -18.34 10.93
CA LEU A 557 -4.07 -17.72 9.69
C LEU A 557 -3.48 -16.32 9.57
N ILE A 558 -2.83 -16.01 8.45
CA ILE A 558 -2.36 -14.66 8.13
C ILE A 558 -3.19 -14.14 6.98
N ALA A 559 -4.02 -13.13 7.25
CA ALA A 559 -4.84 -12.45 6.25
C ALA A 559 -4.22 -11.10 5.89
N TYR A 560 -4.06 -10.86 4.59
CA TYR A 560 -3.57 -9.60 4.04
C TYR A 560 -4.76 -8.82 3.51
N VAL A 561 -5.01 -7.65 4.09
CA VAL A 561 -6.20 -6.84 3.82
C VAL A 561 -5.83 -5.63 2.97
N ASN A 562 -6.64 -5.36 1.96
CA ASN A 562 -6.54 -4.11 1.21
C ASN A 562 -7.09 -2.96 2.07
N GLN A 563 -6.22 -2.05 2.48
CA GLN A 563 -6.58 -0.91 3.35
C GLN A 563 -7.62 0.05 2.76
N ALA A 564 -7.82 0.07 1.43
CA ALA A 564 -8.77 0.97 0.78
C ALA A 564 -10.16 0.35 0.62
N THR A 565 -10.23 -0.97 0.44
CA THR A 565 -11.48 -1.70 0.18
C THR A 565 -11.91 -2.58 1.35
N HIS A 566 -11.06 -2.73 2.36
CA HIS A 566 -11.25 -3.63 3.51
C HIS A 566 -11.52 -5.10 3.12
N THR A 567 -11.12 -5.50 1.92
CA THR A 567 -11.24 -6.88 1.44
C THR A 567 -9.94 -7.67 1.66
N ILE A 568 -10.06 -8.99 1.83
CA ILE A 568 -8.90 -9.89 1.85
C ILE A 568 -8.29 -9.91 0.43
N LYS A 569 -7.00 -9.64 0.34
CA LYS A 569 -6.19 -9.75 -0.88
C LYS A 569 -5.62 -11.16 -1.04
N TYR A 570 -5.24 -11.77 0.07
CA TYR A 570 -4.54 -13.05 0.14
C TYR A 570 -4.63 -13.56 1.58
N ALA A 571 -4.80 -14.87 1.78
CA ALA A 571 -4.79 -15.48 3.10
C ALA A 571 -3.91 -16.75 3.14
N ASP A 572 -3.29 -16.99 4.28
CA ASP A 572 -2.28 -18.02 4.47
C ASP A 572 -2.54 -18.80 5.75
N ALA A 573 -3.07 -20.01 5.61
CA ALA A 573 -3.35 -20.93 6.70
C ALA A 573 -2.15 -21.85 6.90
N ILE A 574 -1.59 -21.91 8.10
CA ILE A 574 -0.33 -22.58 8.41
C ILE A 574 -0.53 -23.49 9.62
N GLY A 575 -0.13 -24.75 9.49
CA GLY A 575 -0.19 -25.75 10.55
C GLY A 575 -1.53 -26.47 10.57
N ARG A 576 -1.47 -27.81 10.51
CA ARG A 576 -2.61 -28.75 10.60
C ARG A 576 -3.83 -28.28 9.79
N VAL A 577 -3.61 -27.91 8.54
CA VAL A 577 -4.67 -27.39 7.69
C VAL A 577 -5.64 -28.50 7.33
N ARG A 578 -6.93 -28.26 7.58
CA ARG A 578 -8.02 -29.16 7.23
C ARG A 578 -9.17 -28.35 6.64
N ILE A 579 -9.54 -28.64 5.40
CA ILE A 579 -10.64 -28.01 4.67
C ILE A 579 -11.75 -29.04 4.51
N VAL A 580 -12.96 -28.72 4.97
CA VAL A 580 -14.13 -29.60 4.92
C VAL A 580 -15.17 -28.97 3.99
N GLN A 581 -15.56 -29.69 2.94
CA GLN A 581 -16.60 -29.28 2.00
C GLN A 581 -17.59 -30.45 1.82
N GLY A 582 -18.79 -30.32 2.39
CA GLY A 582 -19.77 -31.41 2.41
C GLY A 582 -19.20 -32.66 3.09
N ALA A 583 -19.22 -33.79 2.40
CA ALA A 583 -18.62 -35.03 2.89
C ALA A 583 -17.09 -35.04 2.73
N HIS A 584 -16.50 -34.23 1.85
CA HIS A 584 -15.08 -34.33 1.51
C HIS A 584 -14.20 -33.53 2.46
N THR A 585 -13.02 -34.07 2.78
CA THR A 585 -12.03 -33.38 3.61
C THR A 585 -10.65 -33.40 2.97
N ALA A 586 -10.06 -32.23 2.79
CA ALA A 586 -8.68 -32.07 2.34
C ALA A 586 -7.77 -31.68 3.51
N HIS A 587 -6.58 -32.28 3.56
CA HIS A 587 -5.59 -32.03 4.61
C HIS A 587 -4.29 -31.53 4.01
N GLY A 588 -3.57 -30.67 4.74
CA GLY A 588 -2.25 -30.18 4.35
C GLY A 588 -1.50 -29.49 5.49
N GLU A 589 -0.24 -29.14 5.26
CA GLU A 589 0.56 -28.40 6.26
C GLU A 589 0.33 -26.89 6.14
N ARG A 590 -0.03 -26.43 4.94
CA ARG A 590 -0.34 -25.03 4.65
C ARG A 590 -1.38 -24.95 3.53
N ALA A 591 -2.28 -23.97 3.58
CA ALA A 591 -3.15 -23.60 2.48
C ALA A 591 -3.01 -22.12 2.17
N VAL A 592 -2.99 -21.79 0.90
CA VAL A 592 -2.93 -20.43 0.40
C VAL A 592 -4.21 -20.12 -0.34
N TYR A 593 -4.91 -19.06 0.06
CA TYR A 593 -6.11 -18.59 -0.59
C TYR A 593 -5.86 -17.27 -1.33
N GLU A 594 -6.18 -17.26 -2.63
CA GLU A 594 -6.06 -16.12 -3.52
C GLU A 594 -7.45 -15.73 -4.07
N PRO A 595 -8.16 -14.78 -3.43
CA PRO A 595 -9.50 -14.35 -3.82
C PRO A 595 -9.62 -13.92 -5.29
N ALA A 596 -8.59 -13.27 -5.83
CA ALA A 596 -8.54 -12.81 -7.21
C ALA A 596 -8.63 -13.96 -8.23
N LEU A 597 -8.18 -15.15 -7.83
CA LEU A 597 -8.16 -16.36 -8.64
C LEU A 597 -9.25 -17.36 -8.21
N ALA A 598 -9.98 -17.07 -7.13
CA ALA A 598 -10.87 -18.03 -6.46
C ALA A 598 -10.19 -19.39 -6.19
N LYS A 599 -8.87 -19.38 -5.89
CA LYS A 599 -8.05 -20.59 -5.81
C LYS A 599 -7.57 -20.83 -4.38
N VAL A 600 -7.69 -22.07 -3.91
CA VAL A 600 -6.99 -22.57 -2.72
C VAL A 600 -5.89 -23.55 -3.14
N THR A 601 -4.66 -23.30 -2.69
CA THR A 601 -3.50 -24.16 -2.98
C THR A 601 -3.00 -24.81 -1.69
N LEU A 602 -3.04 -26.14 -1.61
CA LEU A 602 -2.50 -26.91 -0.49
C LEU A 602 -1.03 -27.27 -0.70
N LEU A 603 -0.20 -27.11 0.33
CA LEU A 603 1.26 -27.31 0.27
C LEU A 603 1.75 -28.28 1.38
N GLY A 604 2.99 -28.77 1.21
CA GLY A 604 3.67 -29.71 2.12
C GLY A 604 3.54 -31.15 1.61
N SER A 605 2.41 -31.80 1.92
CA SER A 605 2.06 -33.15 1.45
C SER A 605 0.55 -33.36 1.56
N PRO A 606 -0.24 -32.74 0.68
CA PRO A 606 -1.69 -32.77 0.81
C PRO A 606 -2.27 -34.15 0.51
N TYR A 607 -3.33 -34.51 1.21
CA TYR A 607 -4.14 -35.69 0.90
C TYR A 607 -5.62 -35.38 1.03
N LEU A 608 -6.43 -36.11 0.26
CA LEU A 608 -7.87 -35.93 0.18
C LEU A 608 -8.57 -37.19 0.70
N VAL A 609 -9.55 -37.00 1.58
CA VAL A 609 -10.45 -38.05 2.04
C VAL A 609 -11.80 -37.83 1.36
N LEU A 610 -12.13 -38.74 0.46
CA LEU A 610 -13.42 -38.78 -0.21
C LEU A 610 -14.27 -39.86 0.46
N TYR A 611 -15.45 -39.47 0.93
CA TYR A 611 -16.46 -40.42 1.37
C TYR A 611 -17.39 -40.68 0.19
N PRO A 612 -17.77 -41.94 -0.10
CA PRO A 612 -18.81 -42.25 -1.07
C PRO A 612 -20.13 -41.67 -0.57
N ASP A 613 -20.85 -40.94 -1.42
CA ASP A 613 -22.20 -40.49 -1.10
C ASP A 613 -23.11 -41.69 -0.84
N GLU A 614 -23.81 -41.72 0.30
CA GLU A 614 -24.76 -42.79 0.65
C GLU A 614 -26.04 -42.80 -0.21
N GLU A 615 -26.12 -41.99 -1.28
CA GLU A 615 -27.25 -41.94 -2.21
C GLU A 615 -26.91 -42.52 -3.60
N THR A 616 -26.41 -43.75 -3.68
CA THR A 616 -26.61 -44.60 -4.89
C THR A 616 -26.73 -46.08 -4.51
N ASN A 617 -27.89 -46.45 -3.99
CA ASN A 617 -28.28 -47.85 -3.87
C ASN A 617 -28.70 -48.42 -5.24
N ALA A 618 -27.81 -49.20 -5.88
CA ALA A 618 -28.19 -50.33 -6.73
C ALA A 618 -26.96 -51.25 -6.96
N PRO A 619 -27.04 -52.55 -6.64
CA PRO A 619 -25.93 -53.47 -6.86
C PRO A 619 -25.95 -53.98 -8.30
N THR A 620 -24.82 -53.90 -9.01
CA THR A 620 -24.56 -54.85 -10.10
C THR A 620 -23.13 -55.35 -9.99
N VAL A 621 -23.03 -56.65 -9.74
CA VAL A 621 -21.81 -57.44 -9.72
C VAL A 621 -21.27 -57.59 -11.15
N SER A 622 -19.98 -57.31 -11.35
CA SER A 622 -19.12 -58.16 -12.17
C SER A 622 -17.64 -57.89 -11.86
N THR A 623 -17.06 -58.88 -11.21
CA THR A 623 -15.63 -59.21 -11.05
C THR A 623 -14.76 -58.93 -12.29
N VAL A 624 -13.61 -58.26 -12.09
CA VAL A 624 -12.30 -58.70 -12.61
C VAL A 624 -11.22 -58.33 -11.58
N GLU A 625 -10.45 -59.34 -11.16
CA GLU A 625 -9.32 -59.24 -10.23
C GLU A 625 -8.02 -58.75 -10.90
N GLN A 626 -7.35 -57.79 -10.22
CA GLN A 626 -5.88 -57.59 -10.05
C GLN A 626 -4.97 -57.16 -11.24
N PRO A 627 -3.75 -56.59 -10.98
CA PRO A 627 -3.25 -55.85 -9.80
C PRO A 627 -2.48 -54.52 -10.10
N TYR A 628 -2.33 -53.71 -9.05
CA TYR A 628 -1.23 -52.78 -8.71
C TYR A 628 -0.16 -52.47 -9.78
N GLU A 629 -0.19 -51.26 -10.36
CA GLU A 629 0.97 -50.38 -10.62
C GLU A 629 0.56 -49.13 -11.42
N LYS A 630 0.43 -47.98 -10.72
CA LYS A 630 0.74 -46.59 -11.17
C LYS A 630 0.04 -45.59 -10.25
N ALA A 631 0.59 -45.45 -9.05
CA ALA A 631 0.44 -44.23 -8.29
C ALA A 631 1.52 -43.26 -8.79
N GLN A 632 1.12 -42.20 -9.49
CA GLN A 632 1.74 -40.86 -9.48
C GLN A 632 1.12 -39.99 -10.58
N GLN A 633 0.82 -38.73 -10.23
CA GLN A 633 0.20 -37.66 -11.01
C GLN A 633 -1.33 -37.56 -10.98
N VAL A 634 -1.85 -37.03 -9.88
CA VAL A 634 -2.94 -36.04 -9.92
C VAL A 634 -2.68 -35.03 -8.81
N ALA A 635 -2.17 -33.85 -9.16
CA ALA A 635 -2.23 -32.69 -8.27
C ALA A 635 -3.67 -32.18 -8.32
N ALA A 636 -4.47 -32.49 -7.31
CA ALA A 636 -5.85 -32.05 -7.21
C ALA A 636 -5.88 -30.53 -6.97
N THR A 637 -6.29 -29.79 -7.99
CA THR A 637 -6.76 -28.41 -7.85
C THR A 637 -8.26 -28.51 -7.54
N ILE A 638 -8.68 -28.06 -6.36
CA ILE A 638 -10.10 -27.99 -5.99
C ILE A 638 -10.59 -26.60 -6.41
N PRO A 639 -11.62 -26.48 -7.28
CA PRO A 639 -12.21 -25.22 -7.69
C PRO A 639 -13.03 -24.54 -6.59
#